data_AF-A0AA88U593-F1
#
_entry.id   AF-A0AA88U593-F1
#
_cell.length_a   1.000
_cell.length_b   1.000
_cell.length_c   1.000
_cell.angle_alpha   90.00
_cell.angle_beta   90.00
_cell.angle_gamma   90.00
#
_symmetry.space_group_name_H-M   'P 1'
#
loop_
_entity.id
_entity.type
_entity.pdbx_description
1 polymer ?
#
loop_
_entity_poly.entity_id
_entity_poly.type
_entity_poly.pdbx_seq_one_letter_code
_entity_poly.pdbx_strand_id
1 'polypeptide(L)'
;MDAISSSMHMQQFPGNPKKPFTITTQVRNTYFNLLTHAVKPGRSAHALQLLDEMPKTSDTLAWNTLIQTHVRNSDFDSAVATYWQMLLRGIRPDRHTLPRILSVSRVNGSLSFGKQLHGHAVKLRLCSDQYVTSALIEMYGKLDGADAAKWVLDKSCQKSNSVSWTLLCGLYLKENKPRLAIGLFNEMLAFGVEIDKVALVTVIGACGALKSLQEGRNVHQAARRCGLEFDVLVSNALLNMYVDCGSMKDARGVFDQMPLKDAISWTAMVRGYVKKGEFNEGLKLFRQMNAEGIKPDAVAIASVLPACARMAAHKNGKEIHGFLLRNGIDMNLRVQNALIDMYVKSGFIEYASQIFSRMKDKDVISWTVMILGYSLHGQGEVGVNLFRNMAEKSEIEIDEITYVTVLYACCSALMVEDGWLYFDKIRSPQVAHCALMVALLGRAGLFDEARAFIEERQLARHAEVLRALLDGCRIHQNVNTGKRLVEQLCDLEPLNADNFVLLSNWYAHMANWDMVEKSRETIEDMGLRPKKACSWIEFKNKVHVYGTGDVSHPRSERIYWELRSLMEKVEGEGIMTSSDFSLHDVDEERECIPIGHSELLALSFGLISTQAGATIRVTKNLRICRNCHDFVKVISKVVEREIIIKDPSCFHHFKDGSCSCRDL
;
A
#
# COMPACT_ATOMS: atom_id res chain seq x y z
N MET A 1 51.06 30.23 -62.49
CA MET A 1 49.73 30.08 -63.10
C MET A 1 48.88 31.22 -62.58
N ASP A 2 49.00 32.31 -63.34
CA ASP A 2 48.08 33.42 -63.65
C ASP A 2 47.41 34.19 -62.48
N ALA A 3 47.79 35.44 -62.14
CA ALA A 3 47.61 36.73 -62.87
C ALA A 3 46.11 37.14 -62.87
N ILE A 4 45.57 38.34 -62.54
CA ILE A 4 45.92 39.78 -62.59
C ILE A 4 44.74 40.50 -61.86
N SER A 5 44.94 41.52 -60.98
CA SER A 5 44.67 42.98 -61.17
C SER A 5 43.34 43.35 -61.88
N SER A 6 42.59 44.43 -61.65
CA SER A 6 42.70 45.69 -60.90
C SER A 6 41.34 46.43 -60.94
N SER A 7 41.29 47.52 -60.17
CA SER A 7 40.27 48.56 -59.96
C SER A 7 39.41 49.06 -61.14
N MET A 8 38.19 49.54 -60.84
CA MET A 8 37.63 50.78 -61.40
C MET A 8 36.75 51.55 -60.40
N HIS A 9 36.96 52.87 -60.38
CA HIS A 9 36.29 53.93 -59.61
C HIS A 9 34.96 54.40 -60.23
N MET A 10 34.25 55.27 -59.48
CA MET A 10 33.13 56.20 -59.80
C MET A 10 31.79 55.75 -59.20
N GLN A 11 30.94 56.58 -58.57
CA GLN A 11 30.79 58.03 -58.41
C GLN A 11 29.79 58.26 -57.25
N GLN A 12 29.87 59.41 -56.55
CA GLN A 12 28.86 59.86 -55.57
C GLN A 12 27.69 60.64 -56.22
N PHE A 13 26.57 60.71 -55.48
CA PHE A 13 25.38 61.60 -55.52
C PHE A 13 24.06 61.01 -56.07
N PRO A 14 22.87 61.49 -55.63
CA PRO A 14 22.33 61.42 -54.25
C PRO A 14 20.91 60.80 -54.22
N GLY A 15 20.51 60.14 -53.12
CA GLY A 15 19.17 59.54 -53.02
C GLY A 15 18.72 59.23 -51.60
N ASN A 16 18.12 60.22 -50.94
CA ASN A 16 17.18 60.15 -49.80
C ASN A 16 17.14 58.85 -48.94
N PRO A 17 17.55 58.88 -47.66
CA PRO A 17 17.21 57.82 -46.73
C PRO A 17 15.74 57.97 -46.31
N LYS A 18 14.85 57.13 -46.83
CA LYS A 18 13.54 56.92 -46.19
C LYS A 18 13.79 56.25 -44.84
N LYS A 19 13.65 57.03 -43.77
CA LYS A 19 13.68 56.61 -42.36
C LYS A 19 12.87 55.32 -42.17
N PRO A 20 13.37 54.32 -41.39
CA PRO A 20 12.48 53.30 -40.85
C PRO A 20 11.52 53.96 -39.87
N PHE A 21 10.21 53.79 -40.09
CA PHE A 21 9.18 54.20 -39.13
C PHE A 21 9.41 53.43 -37.83
N THR A 22 9.94 54.12 -36.83
CA THR A 22 10.07 53.63 -35.46
C THR A 22 8.71 53.81 -34.79
N ILE A 23 7.94 52.73 -34.64
CA ILE A 23 6.81 52.71 -33.70
C ILE A 23 7.44 52.68 -32.31
N THR A 24 7.24 53.76 -31.56
CA THR A 24 7.81 53.97 -30.23
C THR A 24 7.33 52.91 -29.24
N THR A 25 8.26 52.40 -28.44
CA THR A 25 8.07 51.44 -27.33
C THR A 25 6.94 51.83 -26.36
N GLN A 26 6.58 53.11 -26.34
CA GLN A 26 5.49 53.69 -25.56
C GLN A 26 4.11 53.24 -26.06
N VAL A 27 3.84 53.21 -27.37
CA VAL A 27 2.53 52.76 -27.93
C VAL A 27 2.30 51.27 -27.69
N ARG A 28 3.38 50.47 -27.73
CA ARG A 28 3.36 49.03 -27.46
C ARG A 28 2.99 48.74 -26.00
N ASN A 29 3.49 49.54 -25.06
CA ASN A 29 3.18 49.39 -23.62
C ASN A 29 1.78 49.92 -23.26
N THR A 30 1.27 50.96 -23.92
CA THR A 30 -0.08 51.49 -23.63
C THR A 30 -1.18 50.52 -24.06
N TYR A 31 -1.05 49.87 -25.24
CA TYR A 31 -2.00 48.83 -25.68
C TYR A 31 -1.92 47.54 -24.86
N PHE A 32 -0.71 47.16 -24.43
CA PHE A 32 -0.49 45.98 -23.58
C PHE A 32 -1.11 46.15 -22.17
N ASN A 33 -1.06 47.36 -21.62
CA ASN A 33 -1.70 47.69 -20.34
C ASN A 33 -3.23 47.84 -20.44
N LEU A 34 -3.75 48.29 -21.60
CA LEU A 34 -5.19 48.34 -21.86
C LEU A 34 -5.83 46.94 -22.01
N LEU A 35 -5.13 46.00 -22.66
CA LEU A 35 -5.59 44.61 -22.85
C LEU A 35 -5.57 43.78 -21.55
N THR A 36 -4.68 44.11 -20.61
CA THR A 36 -4.56 43.39 -19.33
C THR A 36 -5.55 43.85 -18.27
N HIS A 37 -6.04 45.10 -18.33
CA HIS A 37 -7.00 45.65 -17.36
C HIS A 37 -8.48 45.47 -17.72
N ALA A 38 -8.85 45.15 -18.96
CA ALA A 38 -10.23 45.30 -19.45
C ALA A 38 -11.15 44.07 -19.40
N VAL A 39 -10.72 42.89 -18.94
CA VAL A 39 -11.54 41.66 -19.10
C VAL A 39 -11.93 41.03 -17.76
N LYS A 40 -13.06 41.50 -17.21
CA LYS A 40 -13.90 40.74 -16.26
C LYS A 40 -14.85 39.80 -17.03
N PRO A 41 -15.33 38.70 -16.41
CA PRO A 41 -16.15 37.71 -17.10
C PRO A 41 -17.51 38.32 -17.50
N GLY A 42 -17.89 38.22 -18.78
CA GLY A 42 -19.24 38.60 -19.24
C GLY A 42 -19.34 39.55 -20.44
N ARG A 43 -18.24 39.91 -21.13
CA ARG A 43 -18.31 40.76 -22.35
C ARG A 43 -17.54 40.15 -23.54
N SER A 44 -18.04 39.06 -24.11
CA SER A 44 -17.53 38.48 -25.37
C SER A 44 -17.68 39.42 -26.57
N ALA A 45 -18.68 40.32 -26.56
CA ALA A 45 -18.93 41.27 -27.65
C ALA A 45 -17.89 42.41 -27.77
N HIS A 46 -17.22 42.80 -26.68
CA HIS A 46 -16.22 43.89 -26.70
C HIS A 46 -14.85 43.44 -27.26
N ALA A 47 -14.48 42.17 -27.10
CA ALA A 47 -13.25 41.63 -27.67
C ALA A 47 -13.31 41.58 -29.21
N LEU A 48 -14.49 41.28 -29.77
CA LEU A 48 -14.77 41.33 -31.21
C LEU A 48 -14.76 42.76 -31.77
N GLN A 49 -15.22 43.76 -31.01
CA GLN A 49 -15.12 45.18 -31.40
C GLN A 49 -13.66 45.67 -31.46
N LEU A 50 -12.80 45.26 -30.51
CA LEU A 50 -11.37 45.59 -30.52
C LEU A 50 -10.60 44.92 -31.67
N LEU A 51 -11.08 43.77 -32.15
CA LEU A 51 -10.52 43.09 -33.32
C LEU A 51 -10.75 43.87 -34.63
N ASP A 52 -11.83 44.63 -34.74
CA ASP A 52 -12.11 45.49 -35.91
C ASP A 52 -11.25 46.76 -35.95
N GLU A 53 -10.68 47.18 -34.82
CA GLU A 53 -9.73 48.30 -34.73
C GLU A 53 -8.26 47.88 -34.95
N MET A 54 -7.96 46.58 -35.03
CA MET A 54 -6.60 46.10 -35.24
C MET A 54 -6.12 46.34 -36.68
N PRO A 55 -4.97 47.01 -36.90
CA PRO A 55 -4.39 47.18 -38.23
C PRO A 55 -4.14 45.82 -38.90
N LYS A 56 -4.39 45.73 -40.23
CA LYS A 56 -4.08 44.54 -41.07
C LYS A 56 -2.61 44.09 -41.02
N THR A 57 -1.73 44.86 -40.38
CA THR A 57 -0.28 44.65 -40.25
C THR A 57 0.16 44.15 -38.86
N SER A 58 -0.74 43.73 -37.97
CA SER A 58 -0.36 43.34 -36.61
C SER A 58 0.39 41.99 -36.55
N ASP A 59 1.52 41.99 -35.85
CA ASP A 59 2.36 40.85 -35.45
C ASP A 59 1.55 39.69 -34.79
N THR A 60 1.97 38.43 -34.96
CA THR A 60 1.25 37.22 -34.47
C THR A 60 1.07 37.19 -32.95
N LEU A 61 1.84 38.00 -32.23
CA LEU A 61 1.82 38.14 -30.77
C LEU A 61 0.44 38.55 -30.21
N ALA A 62 -0.24 39.50 -30.83
CA ALA A 62 -1.54 40.00 -30.34
C ALA A 62 -2.61 38.90 -30.40
N TRP A 63 -2.66 38.18 -31.54
CA TRP A 63 -3.55 37.04 -31.74
C TRP A 63 -3.24 35.88 -30.78
N ASN A 64 -1.96 35.55 -30.60
CA ASN A 64 -1.54 34.53 -29.64
C ASN A 64 -1.93 34.88 -28.20
N THR A 65 -1.92 36.16 -27.84
CA THR A 65 -2.34 36.65 -26.53
C THR A 65 -3.86 36.53 -26.35
N LEU A 66 -4.64 36.94 -27.36
CA LEU A 66 -6.11 36.81 -27.35
C LEU A 66 -6.55 35.34 -27.25
N ILE A 67 -5.96 34.45 -28.05
CA ILE A 67 -6.23 33.02 -27.97
C ILE A 67 -5.91 32.51 -26.56
N GLN A 68 -4.78 32.90 -25.98
CA GLN A 68 -4.43 32.48 -24.62
C GLN A 68 -5.38 33.01 -23.55
N THR A 69 -5.87 34.24 -23.69
CA THR A 69 -6.82 34.81 -22.73
C THR A 69 -8.15 34.04 -22.76
N HIS A 70 -8.65 33.69 -23.94
CA HIS A 70 -9.84 32.85 -24.06
C HIS A 70 -9.61 31.44 -23.49
N VAL A 71 -8.45 30.84 -23.77
CA VAL A 71 -8.05 29.54 -23.18
C VAL A 71 -8.00 29.59 -21.64
N ARG A 72 -7.43 30.66 -21.06
CA ARG A 72 -7.35 30.84 -19.60
C ARG A 72 -8.73 31.04 -18.96
N ASN A 73 -9.65 31.68 -19.68
CA ASN A 73 -11.02 31.91 -19.24
C ASN A 73 -11.96 30.71 -19.52
N SER A 74 -11.43 29.58 -20.01
CA SER A 74 -12.21 28.40 -20.42
C SER A 74 -13.25 28.67 -21.50
N ASP A 75 -13.08 29.74 -22.29
CA ASP A 75 -13.97 30.12 -23.40
C ASP A 75 -13.39 29.57 -24.71
N PHE A 76 -13.59 28.26 -24.91
CA PHE A 76 -12.98 27.52 -26.01
C PHE A 76 -13.55 27.87 -27.38
N ASP A 77 -14.85 28.18 -27.45
CA ASP A 77 -15.51 28.56 -28.71
C ASP A 77 -14.99 29.90 -29.23
N SER A 78 -14.82 30.89 -28.34
CA SER A 78 -14.22 32.17 -28.71
C SER A 78 -12.74 32.04 -29.07
N ALA A 79 -12.00 31.12 -28.42
CA ALA A 79 -10.61 30.83 -28.81
C ALA A 79 -10.52 30.26 -30.23
N VAL A 80 -11.40 29.32 -30.57
CA VAL A 80 -11.50 28.76 -31.93
C VAL A 80 -11.93 29.82 -32.93
N ALA A 81 -12.95 30.62 -32.62
CA ALA A 81 -13.42 31.71 -33.48
C ALA A 81 -12.32 32.75 -33.74
N THR A 82 -11.53 33.12 -32.72
CA THR A 82 -10.39 34.04 -32.83
C THR A 82 -9.32 33.47 -33.76
N TYR A 83 -9.05 32.16 -33.67
CA TYR A 83 -8.13 31.48 -34.58
C TYR A 83 -8.65 31.46 -36.03
N TRP A 84 -9.94 31.20 -36.26
CA TRP A 84 -10.53 31.29 -37.60
C TRP A 84 -10.46 32.69 -38.18
N GLN A 85 -10.72 33.72 -37.37
CA GLN A 85 -10.60 35.12 -37.79
C GLN A 85 -9.16 35.50 -38.15
N MET A 86 -8.17 35.02 -37.41
CA MET A 86 -6.75 35.17 -37.75
C MET A 86 -6.46 34.62 -39.16
N LEU A 87 -6.99 33.43 -39.47
CA LEU A 87 -6.83 32.80 -40.79
C LEU A 87 -7.57 33.54 -41.90
N LEU A 88 -8.80 33.98 -41.66
CA LEU A 88 -9.62 34.75 -42.61
C LEU A 88 -8.97 36.09 -42.98
N ARG A 89 -8.24 36.71 -42.04
CA ARG A 89 -7.47 37.93 -42.27
C ARG A 89 -6.11 37.69 -42.94
N GLY A 90 -5.78 36.44 -43.29
CA GLY A 90 -4.56 36.07 -44.00
C GLY A 90 -3.30 36.05 -43.11
N ILE A 91 -3.46 36.07 -41.78
CA ILE A 91 -2.34 36.06 -40.84
C ILE A 91 -1.88 34.62 -40.65
N ARG A 92 -0.61 34.34 -40.95
CA ARG A 92 -0.04 32.99 -40.89
C ARG A 92 0.20 32.57 -39.43
N PRO A 93 -0.34 31.43 -38.95
CA PRO A 93 -0.02 30.88 -37.64
C PRO A 93 1.47 30.60 -37.51
N ASP A 94 2.02 30.83 -36.31
CA ASP A 94 3.40 30.54 -35.98
C ASP A 94 3.54 29.34 -35.03
N ARG A 95 4.79 29.05 -34.63
CA ARG A 95 5.13 27.98 -33.68
C ARG A 95 4.52 28.14 -32.28
N HIS A 96 3.99 29.32 -31.95
CA HIS A 96 3.34 29.61 -30.67
C HIS A 96 1.81 29.67 -30.77
N THR A 97 1.25 29.88 -31.97
CA THR A 97 -0.20 29.82 -32.23
C THR A 97 -0.72 28.39 -32.13
N LEU A 98 -0.08 27.45 -32.84
CA LEU A 98 -0.55 26.07 -32.96
C LEU A 98 -0.61 25.32 -31.61
N PRO A 99 0.40 25.38 -30.71
CA PRO A 99 0.31 24.73 -29.41
C PRO A 99 -0.87 25.23 -28.55
N ARG A 100 -1.18 26.52 -28.60
CA ARG A 100 -2.28 27.12 -27.82
C ARG A 100 -3.62 26.63 -28.31
N ILE A 101 -3.85 26.57 -29.62
CA ILE A 101 -5.12 26.07 -30.16
C ILE A 101 -5.24 24.54 -30.09
N LEU A 102 -4.13 23.80 -30.20
CA LEU A 102 -4.10 22.35 -29.92
C LEU A 102 -4.49 22.05 -28.46
N SER A 103 -4.10 22.92 -27.52
CA SER A 103 -4.53 22.78 -26.12
C SER A 103 -6.06 22.89 -25.97
N VAL A 104 -6.73 23.68 -26.81
CA VAL A 104 -8.21 23.76 -26.85
C VAL A 104 -8.82 22.44 -27.27
N SER A 105 -8.32 21.84 -28.36
CA SER A 105 -8.76 20.51 -28.81
C SER A 105 -8.58 19.46 -27.71
N ARG A 106 -7.42 19.46 -27.02
CA ARG A 106 -7.11 18.55 -25.91
C ARG A 106 -8.06 18.71 -24.72
N VAL A 107 -8.49 19.93 -24.40
CA VAL A 107 -9.39 20.18 -23.27
C VAL A 107 -10.84 19.90 -23.64
N ASN A 108 -11.27 20.32 -24.84
CA ASN A 108 -12.65 20.15 -25.33
C ASN A 108 -12.95 18.72 -25.82
N GLY A 109 -11.96 17.82 -25.87
CA GLY A 109 -12.17 16.43 -26.29
C GLY A 109 -12.34 16.23 -27.81
N SER A 110 -12.14 17.27 -28.62
CA SER A 110 -12.43 17.22 -30.06
C SER A 110 -11.23 16.74 -30.87
N LEU A 111 -11.16 15.42 -31.12
CA LEU A 111 -10.11 14.79 -31.93
C LEU A 111 -10.16 15.21 -33.40
N SER A 112 -11.35 15.42 -33.96
CA SER A 112 -11.52 15.85 -35.35
C SER A 112 -10.91 17.23 -35.59
N PHE A 113 -11.14 18.17 -34.67
CA PHE A 113 -10.50 19.49 -34.71
C PHE A 113 -8.99 19.41 -34.52
N GLY A 114 -8.52 18.55 -33.61
CA GLY A 114 -7.09 18.29 -33.43
C GLY A 114 -6.39 17.76 -34.70
N LYS A 115 -7.04 16.83 -35.41
CA LYS A 115 -6.55 16.29 -36.71
C LYS A 115 -6.48 17.38 -37.80
N GLN A 116 -7.45 18.30 -37.85
CA GLN A 116 -7.42 19.44 -38.77
C GLN A 116 -6.24 20.39 -38.46
N LEU A 117 -6.01 20.70 -37.18
CA LEU A 117 -4.88 21.51 -36.74
C LEU A 117 -3.53 20.84 -37.03
N HIS A 118 -3.44 19.53 -36.88
CA HIS A 118 -2.25 18.76 -37.27
C HIS A 118 -2.00 18.85 -38.79
N GLY A 119 -3.04 18.68 -39.62
CA GLY A 119 -2.93 18.89 -41.06
C GLY A 119 -2.47 20.31 -41.42
N HIS A 120 -2.93 21.31 -40.68
CA HIS A 120 -2.49 22.70 -40.83
C HIS A 120 -1.00 22.87 -40.45
N ALA A 121 -0.55 22.24 -39.36
CA ALA A 121 0.86 22.24 -38.96
C ALA A 121 1.77 21.65 -40.06
N VAL A 122 1.33 20.57 -40.73
CA VAL A 122 2.05 19.95 -41.86
C VAL A 122 2.14 20.93 -43.02
N LYS A 123 1.01 21.54 -43.41
CA LYS A 123 0.94 22.51 -44.52
C LYS A 123 1.84 23.72 -44.28
N LEU A 124 1.95 24.19 -43.03
CA LEU A 124 2.77 25.34 -42.66
C LEU A 124 4.26 25.00 -42.48
N ARG A 125 4.65 23.71 -42.59
CA ARG A 125 5.99 23.20 -42.28
C ARG A 125 6.43 23.47 -40.83
N LEU A 126 5.47 23.43 -39.90
CA LEU A 126 5.69 23.65 -38.47
C LEU A 126 5.73 22.33 -37.66
N CYS A 127 5.45 21.18 -38.27
CA CYS A 127 5.52 19.87 -37.58
C CYS A 127 6.93 19.47 -37.14
N SER A 128 7.97 20.14 -37.64
CA SER A 128 9.36 19.95 -37.20
C SER A 128 9.75 20.87 -36.04
N ASP A 129 8.85 21.74 -35.57
CA ASP A 129 9.11 22.60 -34.40
C ASP A 129 8.85 21.83 -33.10
N GLN A 130 9.76 21.98 -32.12
CA GLN A 130 9.71 21.26 -30.85
C GLN A 130 8.41 21.52 -30.05
N TYR A 131 7.91 22.75 -30.05
CA TYR A 131 6.72 23.12 -29.26
C TYR A 131 5.44 22.58 -29.89
N VAL A 132 5.38 22.61 -31.22
CA VAL A 132 4.26 22.05 -31.98
C VAL A 132 4.22 20.53 -31.83
N THR A 133 5.39 19.87 -31.92
CA THR A 133 5.51 18.41 -31.77
C THR A 133 5.07 17.95 -30.38
N SER A 134 5.55 18.60 -29.30
CA SER A 134 5.13 18.25 -27.93
C SER A 134 3.63 18.49 -27.71
N ALA A 135 3.07 19.58 -28.25
CA ALA A 135 1.63 19.86 -28.15
C ALA A 135 0.77 18.84 -28.92
N LEU A 136 1.25 18.35 -30.06
CA LEU A 136 0.59 17.28 -30.81
C LEU A 136 0.64 15.95 -30.03
N ILE A 137 1.79 15.60 -29.43
CA ILE A 137 1.93 14.40 -28.58
C ILE A 137 0.97 14.46 -27.39
N GLU A 138 0.86 15.60 -26.70
CA GLU A 138 -0.09 15.76 -25.60
C GLU A 138 -1.56 15.65 -26.05
N MET A 139 -1.88 16.18 -27.23
CA MET A 139 -3.24 16.13 -27.79
C MET A 139 -3.63 14.70 -28.17
N TYR A 140 -2.82 14.03 -29.01
CA TYR A 140 -3.07 12.64 -29.39
C TYR A 140 -3.00 11.70 -28.20
N GLY A 141 -2.04 11.89 -27.30
CA GLY A 141 -1.89 11.06 -26.10
C GLY A 141 -3.12 11.08 -25.19
N LYS A 142 -3.84 12.20 -25.12
CA LYS A 142 -5.08 12.29 -24.34
C LYS A 142 -6.31 11.78 -25.11
N LEU A 143 -6.37 11.98 -26.43
CA LEU A 143 -7.59 11.77 -27.23
C LEU A 143 -7.63 10.49 -28.05
N ASP A 144 -6.48 9.92 -28.42
CA ASP A 144 -6.34 8.77 -29.33
C ASP A 144 -5.41 7.68 -28.74
N GLY A 145 -4.57 8.05 -27.77
CA GLY A 145 -3.70 7.14 -27.02
C GLY A 145 -2.20 7.32 -27.32
N ALA A 146 -1.38 6.62 -26.55
CA ALA A 146 0.08 6.71 -26.59
C ALA A 146 0.67 6.27 -27.94
N ASP A 147 0.08 5.27 -28.61
CA ASP A 147 0.59 4.77 -29.89
C ASP A 147 0.41 5.79 -31.04
N ALA A 148 -0.71 6.53 -31.03
CA ALA A 148 -0.92 7.65 -31.95
C ALA A 148 0.08 8.80 -31.67
N ALA A 149 0.37 9.06 -30.40
CA ALA A 149 1.38 10.03 -30.01
C ALA A 149 2.81 9.59 -30.40
N LYS A 150 3.14 8.30 -30.29
CA LYS A 150 4.42 7.73 -30.77
C LYS A 150 4.57 7.93 -32.28
N TRP A 151 3.50 7.74 -33.05
CA TRP A 151 3.52 7.98 -34.50
C TRP A 151 3.93 9.42 -34.86
N VAL A 152 3.45 10.42 -34.11
CA VAL A 152 3.84 11.83 -34.30
C VAL A 152 5.33 12.02 -34.06
N LEU A 153 5.88 11.40 -33.01
CA LEU A 153 7.31 11.46 -32.69
C LEU A 153 8.17 10.79 -33.78
N ASP A 154 7.76 9.60 -34.24
CA ASP A 154 8.48 8.83 -35.26
C ASP A 154 8.55 9.55 -36.61
N LYS A 155 7.52 10.34 -36.94
CA LYS A 155 7.47 11.17 -38.15
C LYS A 155 8.12 12.55 -38.00
N SER A 156 8.45 12.97 -36.79
CA SER A 156 9.13 14.24 -36.56
C SER A 156 10.58 14.18 -37.03
N CYS A 157 11.06 15.22 -37.70
CA CYS A 157 12.45 15.31 -38.17
C CYS A 157 13.44 15.64 -37.04
N GLN A 158 12.96 16.09 -35.87
CA GLN A 158 13.77 16.44 -34.70
C GLN A 158 13.57 15.42 -33.57
N LYS A 159 14.30 14.30 -33.65
CA LYS A 159 14.30 13.26 -32.60
C LYS A 159 15.06 13.67 -31.33
N SER A 160 15.64 14.87 -31.27
CA SER A 160 16.47 15.35 -30.17
C SER A 160 15.72 16.04 -29.02
N ASN A 161 14.38 16.14 -29.06
CA ASN A 161 13.61 16.83 -28.02
C ASN A 161 13.29 15.93 -26.81
N SER A 162 14.03 16.07 -25.70
CA SER A 162 13.82 15.33 -24.44
C SER A 162 12.37 15.37 -23.93
N VAL A 163 11.70 16.53 -24.07
CA VAL A 163 10.34 16.72 -23.55
C VAL A 163 9.35 15.78 -24.23
N SER A 164 9.46 15.61 -25.56
CA SER A 164 8.57 14.73 -26.32
C SER A 164 8.73 13.25 -25.93
N TRP A 165 9.97 12.78 -25.72
CA TRP A 165 10.25 11.42 -25.26
C TRP A 165 9.70 11.19 -23.85
N THR A 166 9.95 12.14 -22.93
CA THR A 166 9.49 12.07 -21.54
C THR A 166 7.97 12.08 -21.43
N LEU A 167 7.29 12.94 -22.20
CA LEU A 167 5.83 12.97 -22.28
C LEU A 167 5.28 11.62 -22.74
N LEU A 168 5.88 11.00 -23.75
CA LEU A 168 5.44 9.72 -24.28
C LEU A 168 5.71 8.56 -23.31
N CYS A 169 6.84 8.54 -22.60
CA CYS A 169 7.08 7.61 -21.48
C CYS A 169 5.99 7.74 -20.41
N GLY A 170 5.65 8.98 -20.03
CA GLY A 170 4.60 9.26 -19.06
C GLY A 170 3.20 8.82 -19.52
N LEU A 171 2.90 8.96 -20.82
CA LEU A 171 1.65 8.47 -21.42
C LEU A 171 1.55 6.94 -21.35
N TYR A 172 2.62 6.22 -21.71
CA TYR A 172 2.65 4.76 -21.59
C TYR A 172 2.46 4.29 -20.15
N LEU A 173 2.96 5.02 -19.15
CA LEU A 173 2.72 4.70 -17.74
C LEU A 173 1.27 4.94 -17.32
N LYS A 174 0.64 6.01 -17.80
CA LYS A 174 -0.79 6.26 -17.56
C LYS A 174 -1.69 5.18 -18.15
N GLU A 175 -1.28 4.60 -19.28
CA GLU A 175 -1.95 3.44 -19.90
C GLU A 175 -1.57 2.09 -19.27
N ASN A 176 -0.79 2.08 -18.18
CA ASN A 176 -0.29 0.86 -17.52
C ASN A 176 0.54 -0.06 -18.44
N LYS A 177 1.33 0.53 -19.35
CA LYS A 177 2.26 -0.14 -20.27
C LYS A 177 3.74 0.17 -19.93
N PRO A 178 4.24 -0.13 -18.72
CA PRO A 178 5.58 0.26 -18.28
C PRO A 178 6.72 -0.36 -19.10
N ARG A 179 6.52 -1.53 -19.73
CA ARG A 179 7.55 -2.15 -20.60
C ARG A 179 7.86 -1.29 -21.82
N LEU A 180 6.82 -0.71 -22.43
CA LEU A 180 6.98 0.17 -23.58
C LEU A 180 7.64 1.50 -23.18
N ALA A 181 7.35 2.01 -21.99
CA ALA A 181 8.03 3.19 -21.45
C ALA A 181 9.56 2.96 -21.28
N ILE A 182 9.97 1.79 -20.78
CA ILE A 182 11.40 1.42 -20.68
C ILE A 182 12.01 1.26 -22.09
N GLY A 183 11.32 0.58 -23.01
CA GLY A 183 11.79 0.44 -24.40
C GLY A 183 12.00 1.80 -25.07
N LEU A 184 11.08 2.73 -24.86
CA LEU A 184 11.15 4.09 -25.39
C LEU A 184 12.30 4.89 -24.77
N PHE A 185 12.58 4.71 -23.49
CA PHE A 185 13.77 5.31 -22.85
C PHE A 185 15.08 4.74 -23.41
N ASN A 186 15.12 3.45 -23.72
CA ASN A 186 16.28 2.85 -24.38
C ASN A 186 16.45 3.37 -25.82
N GLU A 187 15.36 3.62 -26.56
CA GLU A 187 15.41 4.33 -27.84
C GLU A 187 15.95 5.77 -27.67
N MET A 188 15.47 6.51 -26.66
CA MET A 188 15.95 7.86 -26.33
C MET A 188 17.46 7.87 -26.06
N LEU A 189 17.98 6.88 -25.31
CA LEU A 189 19.41 6.67 -25.08
C LEU A 189 20.18 6.39 -26.37
N ALA A 190 19.65 5.52 -27.24
CA ALA A 190 20.29 5.16 -28.50
C ALA A 190 20.38 6.34 -29.49
N PHE A 191 19.40 7.26 -29.46
CA PHE A 191 19.43 8.50 -30.25
C PHE A 191 20.32 9.60 -29.65
N GLY A 192 20.94 9.37 -28.48
CA GLY A 192 21.82 10.35 -27.84
C GLY A 192 21.09 11.61 -27.37
N VAL A 193 19.80 11.49 -27.04
CA VAL A 193 18.99 12.61 -26.53
C VAL A 193 19.45 12.94 -25.11
N GLU A 194 19.54 14.23 -24.78
CA GLU A 194 19.88 14.68 -23.43
C GLU A 194 18.82 14.19 -22.44
N ILE A 195 19.25 13.53 -21.37
CA ILE A 195 18.36 12.98 -20.35
C ILE A 195 18.22 14.00 -19.23
N ASP A 196 16.98 14.43 -18.99
CA ASP A 196 16.66 15.27 -17.84
C ASP A 196 16.18 14.45 -16.62
N LYS A 197 16.02 15.15 -15.50
CA LYS A 197 15.57 14.56 -14.23
C LYS A 197 14.19 13.93 -14.34
N VAL A 198 13.29 14.52 -15.14
CA VAL A 198 11.90 14.07 -15.29
C VAL A 198 11.86 12.77 -16.09
N ALA A 199 12.66 12.65 -17.15
CA ALA A 199 12.84 11.44 -17.94
C ALA A 199 13.28 10.27 -17.04
N LEU A 200 14.33 10.48 -16.22
CA LEU A 200 14.83 9.47 -15.28
C LEU A 200 13.75 9.06 -14.26
N VAL A 201 13.12 10.01 -13.58
CA VAL A 201 12.09 9.71 -12.57
C VAL A 201 10.94 8.91 -13.19
N THR A 202 10.52 9.27 -14.41
CA THR A 202 9.46 8.59 -15.15
C THR A 202 9.83 7.13 -15.43
N VAL A 203 11.01 6.87 -16.01
CA VAL A 203 11.42 5.50 -16.34
C VAL A 203 11.80 4.68 -15.09
N ILE A 204 12.36 5.29 -14.04
CA ILE A 204 12.59 4.64 -12.74
C ILE A 204 11.26 4.16 -12.14
N GLY A 205 10.21 5.00 -12.23
CA GLY A 205 8.85 4.62 -11.84
C GLY A 205 8.33 3.42 -12.66
N ALA A 206 8.61 3.37 -13.97
CA ALA A 206 8.29 2.23 -14.82
C ALA A 206 8.98 0.94 -14.36
N CYS A 207 10.27 1.01 -14.03
CA CYS A 207 11.04 -0.13 -13.51
C CYS A 207 10.45 -0.63 -12.17
N GLY A 208 10.07 0.29 -11.28
CA GLY A 208 9.43 -0.04 -10.00
C GLY A 208 8.07 -0.71 -10.16
N ALA A 209 7.22 -0.19 -11.06
CA ALA A 209 5.93 -0.78 -11.38
C ALA A 209 6.04 -2.21 -11.94
N LEU A 210 7.08 -2.48 -12.76
CA LEU A 210 7.39 -3.81 -13.27
C LEU A 210 8.11 -4.72 -12.27
N LYS A 211 8.58 -4.17 -11.15
CA LYS A 211 9.52 -4.83 -10.22
C LYS A 211 10.75 -5.40 -10.93
N SER A 212 11.21 -4.73 -12.00
CA SER A 212 12.35 -5.17 -12.80
C SER A 212 13.64 -4.59 -12.26
N LEU A 213 14.30 -5.35 -11.37
CA LEU A 213 15.55 -4.92 -10.73
C LEU A 213 16.68 -4.69 -11.74
N GLN A 214 16.77 -5.50 -12.80
CA GLN A 214 17.83 -5.37 -13.80
C GLN A 214 17.68 -4.05 -14.59
N GLU A 215 16.47 -3.73 -15.06
CA GLU A 215 16.23 -2.48 -15.76
C GLU A 215 16.42 -1.28 -14.82
N GLY A 216 15.99 -1.39 -13.57
CA GLY A 216 16.25 -0.37 -12.55
C GLY A 216 17.74 -0.08 -12.35
N ARG A 217 18.60 -1.10 -12.36
CA ARG A 217 20.06 -0.94 -12.29
C ARG A 217 20.64 -0.31 -13.55
N ASN A 218 20.14 -0.66 -14.73
CA ASN A 218 20.57 -0.05 -16.00
C ASN A 218 20.25 1.46 -16.00
N VAL A 219 19.03 1.82 -15.59
CA VAL A 219 18.59 3.22 -15.47
C VAL A 219 19.37 3.97 -14.40
N HIS A 220 19.67 3.35 -13.26
CA HIS A 220 20.53 3.96 -12.23
C HIS A 220 21.94 4.22 -12.78
N GLN A 221 22.50 3.32 -13.58
CA GLN A 221 23.78 3.58 -14.26
C GLN A 221 23.68 4.74 -15.25
N ALA A 222 22.56 4.89 -15.96
CA ALA A 222 22.31 6.06 -16.81
C ALA A 222 22.25 7.36 -15.98
N ALA A 223 21.55 7.35 -14.84
CA ALA A 223 21.52 8.49 -13.92
C ALA A 223 22.92 8.91 -13.44
N ARG A 224 23.79 7.93 -13.15
CA ARG A 224 25.21 8.18 -12.81
C ARG A 224 25.98 8.82 -13.95
N ARG A 225 25.84 8.31 -15.19
CA ARG A 225 26.50 8.88 -16.38
C ARG A 225 26.08 10.32 -16.65
N CYS A 226 24.83 10.66 -16.34
CA CYS A 226 24.30 12.02 -16.48
C CYS A 226 24.65 12.94 -15.28
N GLY A 227 25.31 12.43 -14.24
CA GLY A 227 25.60 13.19 -13.01
C GLY A 227 24.35 13.54 -12.19
N LEU A 228 23.23 12.83 -12.41
CA LEU A 228 21.94 13.07 -11.77
C LEU A 228 21.64 12.09 -10.62
N GLU A 229 22.54 11.17 -10.30
CA GLU A 229 22.31 10.12 -9.28
C GLU A 229 22.08 10.68 -7.86
N PHE A 230 22.66 11.85 -7.54
CA PHE A 230 22.52 12.53 -6.25
C PHE A 230 21.50 13.67 -6.27
N ASP A 231 20.78 13.87 -7.38
CA ASP A 231 19.64 14.77 -7.39
C ASP A 231 18.53 14.19 -6.51
N VAL A 232 18.05 14.95 -5.52
CA VAL A 232 17.11 14.46 -4.50
C VAL A 232 15.86 13.82 -5.12
N LEU A 233 15.34 14.37 -6.22
CA LEU A 233 14.17 13.82 -6.90
C LEU A 233 14.48 12.46 -7.54
N VAL A 234 15.62 12.36 -8.23
CA VAL A 234 16.08 11.11 -8.87
C VAL A 234 16.45 10.07 -7.82
N SER A 235 17.20 10.44 -6.78
CA SER A 235 17.57 9.53 -5.68
C SER A 235 16.32 9.00 -4.97
N ASN A 236 15.33 9.85 -4.68
CA ASN A 236 14.06 9.42 -4.07
C ASN A 236 13.28 8.46 -4.99
N ALA A 237 13.30 8.67 -6.31
CA ALA A 237 12.72 7.72 -7.26
C ALA A 237 13.46 6.38 -7.25
N LEU A 238 14.80 6.40 -7.24
CA LEU A 238 15.65 5.20 -7.17
C LEU A 238 15.40 4.41 -5.89
N LEU A 239 15.29 5.09 -4.74
CA LEU A 239 14.95 4.47 -3.45
C LEU A 239 13.64 3.71 -3.54
N ASN A 240 12.57 4.36 -3.99
CA ASN A 240 11.25 3.73 -4.11
C ASN A 240 11.28 2.55 -5.08
N MET A 241 11.96 2.69 -6.23
CA MET A 241 12.09 1.60 -7.20
C MET A 241 12.82 0.39 -6.59
N TYR A 242 13.95 0.59 -5.89
CA TYR A 242 14.67 -0.51 -5.26
C TYR A 242 13.87 -1.18 -4.15
N VAL A 243 13.13 -0.39 -3.34
CA VAL A 243 12.20 -0.91 -2.33
C VAL A 243 11.09 -1.74 -2.97
N ASP A 244 10.50 -1.28 -4.08
CA ASP A 244 9.43 -2.01 -4.78
C ASP A 244 9.93 -3.26 -5.50
N CYS A 245 11.19 -3.26 -5.97
CA CYS A 245 11.88 -4.44 -6.49
C CYS A 245 12.37 -5.40 -5.38
N GLY A 246 12.19 -5.05 -4.09
CA GLY A 246 12.63 -5.86 -2.95
C GLY A 246 14.13 -5.83 -2.65
N SER A 247 14.92 -5.01 -3.37
CA SER A 247 16.37 -4.86 -3.14
C SER A 247 16.66 -3.80 -2.07
N MET A 248 16.41 -4.15 -0.81
CA MET A 248 16.68 -3.24 0.32
C MET A 248 18.15 -2.86 0.46
N LYS A 249 19.08 -3.73 0.01
CA LYS A 249 20.52 -3.44 0.04
C LYS A 249 20.88 -2.30 -0.92
N ASP A 250 20.36 -2.34 -2.14
CA ASP A 250 20.62 -1.29 -3.13
C ASP A 250 19.92 0.02 -2.72
N ALA A 251 18.69 -0.06 -2.19
CA ALA A 251 17.99 1.10 -1.63
C ALA A 251 18.81 1.76 -0.50
N ARG A 252 19.31 0.96 0.45
CA ARG A 252 20.14 1.47 1.54
C ARG A 252 21.44 2.10 1.03
N GLY A 253 22.06 1.50 0.01
CA GLY A 253 23.25 2.06 -0.63
C GLY A 253 23.01 3.44 -1.25
N VAL A 254 21.91 3.62 -1.97
CA VAL A 254 21.50 4.94 -2.49
C VAL A 254 21.28 5.91 -1.34
N PHE A 255 20.50 5.51 -0.33
CA PHE A 255 20.16 6.36 0.81
C PHE A 255 21.40 6.87 1.53
N ASP A 256 22.33 5.99 1.89
CA ASP A 256 23.53 6.37 2.63
C ASP A 256 24.41 7.35 1.84
N GLN A 257 24.49 7.18 0.51
CA GLN A 257 25.28 8.04 -0.38
C GLN A 257 24.61 9.39 -0.71
N MET A 258 23.31 9.56 -0.43
CA MET A 258 22.63 10.83 -0.67
C MET A 258 23.23 11.94 0.20
N PRO A 259 23.74 13.04 -0.40
CA PRO A 259 24.34 14.15 0.34
C PRO A 259 23.28 14.96 1.09
N LEU A 260 22.07 15.06 0.53
CA LEU A 260 20.92 15.70 1.14
C LEU A 260 19.77 14.70 1.18
N LYS A 261 19.19 14.53 2.38
CA LYS A 261 18.06 13.64 2.63
C LYS A 261 16.88 14.49 3.10
N ASP A 262 15.74 14.34 2.45
CA ASP A 262 14.49 15.00 2.82
C ASP A 262 13.52 14.01 3.48
N ALA A 263 12.36 14.49 3.95
CA ALA A 263 11.36 13.63 4.59
C ALA A 263 10.90 12.47 3.69
N ILE A 264 10.91 12.64 2.37
CA ILE A 264 10.54 11.62 1.39
C ILE A 264 11.58 10.48 1.41
N SER A 265 12.87 10.80 1.38
CA SER A 265 13.96 9.80 1.43
C SER A 265 13.89 8.92 2.68
N TRP A 266 13.70 9.53 3.86
CA TRP A 266 13.56 8.82 5.13
C TRP A 266 12.31 7.95 5.16
N THR A 267 11.18 8.51 4.73
CA THR A 267 9.90 7.80 4.71
C THR A 267 9.94 6.59 3.79
N ALA A 268 10.58 6.70 2.62
CA ALA A 268 10.74 5.59 1.68
C ALA A 268 11.52 4.43 2.31
N MET A 269 12.62 4.73 3.01
CA MET A 269 13.42 3.70 3.69
C MET A 269 12.67 3.07 4.86
N VAL A 270 12.02 3.88 5.72
CA VAL A 270 11.19 3.37 6.82
C VAL A 270 10.11 2.43 6.28
N ARG A 271 9.35 2.86 5.27
CA ARG A 271 8.31 2.05 4.63
C ARG A 271 8.90 0.75 4.06
N GLY A 272 10.06 0.80 3.42
CA GLY A 272 10.72 -0.37 2.84
C GLY A 272 11.07 -1.43 3.89
N TYR A 273 11.70 -1.03 4.99
CA TYR A 273 12.02 -1.95 6.09
C TYR A 273 10.76 -2.52 6.75
N VAL A 274 9.74 -1.69 6.97
CA VAL A 274 8.47 -2.13 7.56
C VAL A 274 7.76 -3.14 6.65
N LYS A 275 7.72 -2.90 5.33
CA LYS A 275 7.12 -3.82 4.34
C LYS A 275 7.85 -5.16 4.27
N LYS A 276 9.16 -5.19 4.50
CA LYS A 276 9.97 -6.43 4.56
C LYS A 276 9.81 -7.20 5.89
N GLY A 277 9.16 -6.61 6.90
CA GLY A 277 9.04 -7.19 8.24
C GLY A 277 10.23 -6.88 9.17
N GLU A 278 11.19 -6.06 8.71
CA GLU A 278 12.34 -5.60 9.50
C GLU A 278 11.95 -4.40 10.39
N PHE A 279 10.96 -4.62 11.25
CA PHE A 279 10.28 -3.57 12.03
C PHE A 279 11.23 -2.73 12.91
N ASN A 280 12.25 -3.37 13.50
CA ASN A 280 13.19 -2.69 14.38
C ASN A 280 14.08 -1.70 13.60
N GLU A 281 14.50 -2.03 12.38
CA GLU A 281 15.30 -1.12 11.54
C GLU A 281 14.45 0.05 11.04
N GLY A 282 13.19 -0.20 10.68
CA GLY A 282 12.24 0.87 10.35
C GLY A 282 12.05 1.86 11.52
N LEU A 283 11.89 1.36 12.75
CA LEU A 283 11.78 2.21 13.95
C LEU A 283 13.07 2.98 14.26
N LYS A 284 14.25 2.37 14.08
CA LYS A 284 15.53 3.03 14.25
C LYS A 284 15.68 4.20 13.27
N LEU A 285 15.39 3.98 11.99
CA LEU A 285 15.45 5.03 10.97
C LEU A 285 14.46 6.15 11.23
N PHE A 286 13.24 5.84 11.67
CA PHE A 286 12.26 6.86 12.06
C PHE A 286 12.75 7.74 13.21
N ARG A 287 13.41 7.14 14.22
CA ARG A 287 14.02 7.89 15.33
C ARG A 287 15.21 8.73 14.85
N GLN A 288 16.04 8.17 13.96
CA GLN A 288 17.19 8.87 13.38
C GLN A 288 16.76 10.07 12.53
N MET A 289 15.70 9.94 11.73
CA MET A 289 15.10 11.05 10.97
C MET A 289 14.84 12.27 11.87
N ASN A 290 14.21 12.05 13.04
CA ASN A 290 13.94 13.12 13.98
C ASN A 290 15.22 13.64 14.68
N ALA A 291 16.19 12.75 14.97
CA ALA A 291 17.48 13.13 15.56
C ALA A 291 18.33 14.00 14.61
N GLU A 292 18.20 13.81 13.30
CA GLU A 292 18.84 14.64 12.27
C GLU A 292 18.07 15.94 11.97
N GLY A 293 17.05 16.26 12.78
CA GLY A 293 16.28 17.50 12.66
C GLY A 293 15.22 17.49 11.56
N ILE A 294 15.00 16.35 10.89
CA ILE A 294 13.98 16.21 9.86
C ILE A 294 12.68 15.78 10.54
N LYS A 295 11.74 16.71 10.68
CA LYS A 295 10.47 16.46 11.37
C LYS A 295 9.64 15.43 10.59
N PRO A 296 9.24 14.29 11.20
CA PRO A 296 8.34 13.34 10.56
C PRO A 296 6.99 13.97 10.24
N ASP A 297 6.50 13.74 9.02
CA ASP A 297 5.17 14.15 8.59
C ASP A 297 4.14 13.02 8.77
N ALA A 298 2.89 13.28 8.37
CA ALA A 298 1.81 12.29 8.45
C ALA A 298 2.13 11.01 7.65
N VAL A 299 2.88 11.09 6.55
CA VAL A 299 3.22 9.95 5.70
C VAL A 299 4.29 9.09 6.36
N ALA A 300 5.33 9.71 6.94
CA ALA A 300 6.36 9.04 7.73
C ALA A 300 5.74 8.27 8.90
N ILE A 301 4.81 8.91 9.61
CA ILE A 301 4.14 8.33 10.78
C ILE A 301 3.25 7.16 10.39
N ALA A 302 2.40 7.32 9.38
CA ALA A 302 1.57 6.23 8.87
C ALA A 302 2.43 5.04 8.37
N SER A 303 3.63 5.30 7.85
CA SER A 303 4.55 4.26 7.36
C SER A 303 5.23 3.47 8.48
N VAL A 304 5.46 4.06 9.66
CA VAL A 304 6.13 3.39 10.79
C VAL A 304 5.15 2.69 11.74
N LEU A 305 3.90 3.14 11.83
CA LEU A 305 2.90 2.56 12.74
C LEU A 305 2.70 1.04 12.59
N PRO A 306 2.74 0.45 11.37
CA PRO A 306 2.66 -1.01 11.22
C PRO A 306 3.81 -1.77 11.93
N ALA A 307 4.99 -1.18 12.10
CA ALA A 307 6.07 -1.80 12.90
C ALA A 307 5.73 -1.88 14.40
N CYS A 308 4.80 -1.05 14.86
CA CYS A 308 4.28 -1.03 16.21
C CYS A 308 3.02 -1.89 16.39
N ALA A 309 2.45 -2.43 15.31
CA ALA A 309 1.24 -3.25 15.29
C ALA A 309 1.50 -4.69 15.79
N ARG A 310 2.20 -4.81 16.93
CA ARG A 310 2.54 -6.05 17.61
C ARG A 310 2.45 -5.80 19.11
N MET A 311 1.91 -6.76 19.87
CA MET A 311 1.77 -6.61 21.34
C MET A 311 3.09 -6.23 22.02
N ALA A 312 4.22 -6.81 21.61
CA ALA A 312 5.54 -6.51 22.18
C ALA A 312 6.13 -5.13 21.80
N ALA A 313 5.45 -4.36 20.95
CA ALA A 313 5.89 -3.05 20.46
C ALA A 313 4.86 -1.93 20.68
N HIS A 314 3.76 -2.21 21.38
CA HIS A 314 2.65 -1.28 21.58
C HIS A 314 3.06 0.04 22.25
N LYS A 315 4.10 0.03 23.09
CA LYS A 315 4.64 1.24 23.72
C LYS A 315 5.22 2.21 22.70
N ASN A 316 5.96 1.71 21.70
CA ASN A 316 6.45 2.54 20.61
C ASN A 316 5.27 3.19 19.85
N GLY A 317 4.19 2.44 19.64
CA GLY A 317 2.95 2.96 19.06
C GLY A 317 2.32 4.09 19.88
N LYS A 318 2.24 3.91 21.22
CA LYS A 318 1.77 4.96 22.14
C LYS A 318 2.68 6.19 22.17
N GLU A 319 4.00 6.00 22.14
CA GLU A 319 4.98 7.09 22.05
C GLU A 319 4.79 7.92 20.77
N ILE A 320 4.61 7.24 19.63
CA ILE A 320 4.37 7.89 18.32
C ILE A 320 3.01 8.60 18.31
N HIS A 321 1.96 8.01 18.88
CA HIS A 321 0.67 8.67 19.02
C HIS A 321 0.76 9.91 19.92
N GLY A 322 1.46 9.82 21.05
CA GLY A 322 1.74 10.97 21.91
C GLY A 322 2.63 12.03 21.23
N PHE A 323 3.53 11.63 20.34
CA PHE A 323 4.33 12.55 19.52
C PHE A 323 3.47 13.31 18.52
N LEU A 324 2.54 12.65 17.81
CA LEU A 324 1.56 13.28 16.92
C LEU A 324 0.80 14.41 17.64
N LEU A 325 0.23 14.07 18.81
CA LEU A 325 -0.59 14.99 19.60
C LEU A 325 0.23 16.19 20.11
N ARG A 326 1.42 15.96 20.67
CA ARG A 326 2.28 17.04 21.20
C ARG A 326 2.79 17.99 20.13
N ASN A 327 3.01 17.49 18.92
CA ASN A 327 3.57 18.28 17.82
C ASN A 327 2.51 18.90 16.90
N GLY A 328 1.22 18.72 17.22
CA GLY A 328 0.10 19.23 16.42
C GLY A 328 0.12 18.71 14.98
N ILE A 329 0.62 17.50 14.76
CA ILE A 329 0.64 16.90 13.42
C ILE A 329 -0.77 16.45 13.08
N ASP A 330 -1.28 16.89 11.94
CA ASP A 330 -2.63 16.59 11.51
C ASP A 330 -2.85 15.06 11.40
N MET A 331 -3.85 14.57 12.13
CA MET A 331 -4.29 13.18 12.07
C MET A 331 -5.29 13.05 10.92
N ASN A 332 -4.77 13.13 9.70
CA ASN A 332 -5.57 12.83 8.51
C ASN A 332 -6.07 11.37 8.54
N LEU A 333 -6.99 11.07 7.64
CA LEU A 333 -7.67 9.78 7.61
C LEU A 333 -6.69 8.58 7.51
N ARG A 334 -5.58 8.73 6.78
CA ARG A 334 -4.52 7.68 6.70
C ARG A 334 -3.85 7.44 8.05
N VAL A 335 -3.48 8.49 8.77
CA VAL A 335 -2.85 8.38 10.10
C VAL A 335 -3.82 7.77 11.10
N GLN A 336 -5.09 8.19 11.07
CA GLN A 336 -6.14 7.64 11.94
C GLN A 336 -6.34 6.14 11.69
N ASN A 337 -6.48 5.72 10.42
CA ASN A 337 -6.59 4.30 10.07
C ASN A 337 -5.36 3.48 10.51
N ALA A 338 -4.14 4.02 10.32
CA ALA A 338 -2.91 3.36 10.75
C ALA A 338 -2.81 3.24 12.29
N LEU A 339 -3.27 4.24 13.05
CA LEU A 339 -3.33 4.19 14.50
C LEU A 339 -4.35 3.16 14.99
N ILE A 340 -5.54 3.12 14.37
CA ILE A 340 -6.57 2.13 14.67
C ILE A 340 -6.00 0.72 14.46
N ASP A 341 -5.44 0.44 13.28
CA ASP A 341 -4.85 -0.87 12.96
C ASP A 341 -3.74 -1.26 13.95
N MET A 342 -2.88 -0.31 14.30
CA MET A 342 -1.82 -0.51 15.28
C MET A 342 -2.38 -0.89 16.67
N TYR A 343 -3.40 -0.17 17.16
CA TYR A 343 -4.00 -0.44 18.47
C TYR A 343 -4.76 -1.78 18.50
N VAL A 344 -5.53 -2.08 17.45
CA VAL A 344 -6.19 -3.38 17.27
C VAL A 344 -5.17 -4.51 17.37
N LYS A 345 -4.15 -4.51 16.49
CA LYS A 345 -3.14 -5.58 16.44
C LYS A 345 -2.20 -5.64 17.65
N SER A 346 -2.26 -4.63 18.52
CA SER A 346 -1.51 -4.57 19.77
C SER A 346 -2.30 -5.01 21.00
N GLY A 347 -3.57 -5.39 20.86
CA GLY A 347 -4.40 -5.82 21.99
C GLY A 347 -5.04 -4.66 22.77
N PHE A 348 -5.36 -3.55 22.10
CA PHE A 348 -5.91 -2.32 22.70
C PHE A 348 -7.14 -1.82 21.89
N ILE A 349 -8.15 -2.68 21.74
CA ILE A 349 -9.35 -2.41 20.92
C ILE A 349 -10.14 -1.18 21.41
N GLU A 350 -10.10 -0.88 22.72
CA GLU A 350 -10.79 0.26 23.31
C GLU A 350 -10.20 1.59 22.80
N TYR A 351 -8.86 1.66 22.69
CA TYR A 351 -8.20 2.85 22.14
C TYR A 351 -8.49 3.01 20.65
N ALA A 352 -8.51 1.90 19.90
CA ALA A 352 -8.91 1.91 18.49
C ALA A 352 -10.35 2.41 18.31
N SER A 353 -11.28 1.92 19.12
CA SER A 353 -12.70 2.35 19.14
C SER A 353 -12.87 3.83 19.50
N GLN A 354 -12.10 4.34 20.47
CA GLN A 354 -12.10 5.76 20.82
C GLN A 354 -11.60 6.64 19.68
N ILE A 355 -10.56 6.22 18.94
CA ILE A 355 -10.10 6.97 17.76
C ILE A 355 -11.18 6.95 16.69
N PHE A 356 -11.70 5.76 16.35
CA PHE A 356 -12.73 5.58 15.34
C PHE A 356 -13.99 6.42 15.60
N SER A 357 -14.51 6.41 16.83
CA SER A 357 -15.69 7.20 17.20
C SER A 357 -15.47 8.71 17.04
N ARG A 358 -14.24 9.20 17.25
CA ARG A 358 -13.86 10.62 17.09
C ARG A 358 -13.54 11.04 15.66
N MET A 359 -13.41 10.11 14.72
CA MET A 359 -13.17 10.45 13.30
C MET A 359 -14.38 11.16 12.71
N LYS A 360 -14.15 12.34 12.10
CA LYS A 360 -15.18 13.10 11.38
C LYS A 360 -15.62 12.36 10.12
N ASP A 361 -14.65 11.99 9.29
CA ASP A 361 -14.84 11.23 8.06
C ASP A 361 -14.31 9.81 8.25
N LYS A 362 -14.98 8.83 7.66
CA LYS A 362 -14.60 7.40 7.72
C LYS A 362 -14.72 6.82 6.33
N ASP A 363 -13.62 6.29 5.81
CA ASP A 363 -13.61 5.59 4.52
C ASP A 363 -13.83 4.09 4.72
N VAL A 364 -13.87 3.34 3.60
CA VAL A 364 -13.98 1.87 3.61
C VAL A 364 -12.94 1.28 4.56
N ILE A 365 -11.68 1.70 4.46
CA ILE A 365 -10.57 1.20 5.28
C ILE A 365 -10.83 1.41 6.79
N SER A 366 -11.34 2.58 7.20
CA SER A 366 -11.69 2.85 8.60
C SER A 366 -12.67 1.83 9.16
N TRP A 367 -13.71 1.49 8.38
CA TRP A 367 -14.71 0.50 8.76
C TRP A 367 -14.15 -0.91 8.76
N THR A 368 -13.47 -1.31 7.67
CA THR A 368 -12.87 -2.65 7.51
C THR A 368 -11.92 -2.99 8.65
N VAL A 369 -11.04 -2.05 9.04
CA VAL A 369 -10.09 -2.27 10.15
C VAL A 369 -10.81 -2.46 11.48
N MET A 370 -11.88 -1.71 11.75
CA MET A 370 -12.65 -1.86 13.00
C MET A 370 -13.50 -3.13 13.03
N ILE A 371 -14.14 -3.50 11.91
CA ILE A 371 -14.91 -4.74 11.79
C ILE A 371 -13.99 -5.93 12.05
N LEU A 372 -12.85 -5.99 11.35
CA LEU A 372 -11.83 -7.01 11.58
C LEU A 372 -11.31 -6.96 13.02
N GLY A 373 -11.07 -5.77 13.56
CA GLY A 373 -10.56 -5.59 14.91
C GLY A 373 -11.48 -6.16 15.99
N TYR A 374 -12.77 -5.87 15.96
CA TYR A 374 -13.70 -6.48 16.91
C TYR A 374 -13.77 -8.01 16.75
N SER A 375 -13.73 -8.50 15.51
CA SER A 375 -13.75 -9.94 15.23
C SER A 375 -12.50 -10.65 15.78
N LEU A 376 -11.31 -10.07 15.58
CA LEU A 376 -10.05 -10.57 16.13
C LEU A 376 -10.04 -10.58 17.66
N HIS A 377 -10.88 -9.77 18.31
CA HIS A 377 -11.00 -9.70 19.76
C HIS A 377 -12.17 -10.52 20.33
N GLY A 378 -12.78 -11.40 19.51
CA GLY A 378 -13.91 -12.25 19.92
C GLY A 378 -15.26 -11.52 20.01
N GLN A 379 -15.33 -10.27 19.55
CA GLN A 379 -16.54 -9.43 19.58
C GLN A 379 -17.20 -9.35 18.19
N GLY A 380 -17.34 -10.50 17.52
CA GLY A 380 -17.85 -10.57 16.14
C GLY A 380 -19.20 -9.91 15.93
N GLU A 381 -20.12 -9.99 16.90
CA GLU A 381 -21.44 -9.35 16.84
C GLU A 381 -21.33 -7.82 16.69
N VAL A 382 -20.38 -7.21 17.40
CA VAL A 382 -20.09 -5.77 17.27
C VAL A 382 -19.53 -5.48 15.87
N GLY A 383 -18.66 -6.35 15.35
CA GLY A 383 -18.15 -6.27 13.99
C GLY A 383 -19.24 -6.31 12.92
N VAL A 384 -20.19 -7.24 13.03
CA VAL A 384 -21.34 -7.34 12.12
C VAL A 384 -22.24 -6.09 12.22
N ASN A 385 -22.50 -5.59 13.44
CA ASN A 385 -23.26 -4.35 13.62
C ASN A 385 -22.57 -3.13 12.98
N LEU A 386 -21.24 -3.04 13.05
CA LEU A 386 -20.49 -2.00 12.35
C LEU A 386 -20.62 -2.13 10.83
N PHE A 387 -20.61 -3.34 10.29
CA PHE A 387 -20.82 -3.57 8.87
C PHE A 387 -22.23 -3.12 8.42
N ARG A 388 -23.28 -3.43 9.21
CA ARG A 388 -24.65 -2.93 8.94
C ARG A 388 -24.69 -1.40 8.91
N ASN A 389 -24.10 -0.75 9.91
CA ASN A 389 -24.01 0.72 9.97
C ASN A 389 -23.23 1.33 8.80
N MET A 390 -22.22 0.62 8.27
CA MET A 390 -21.48 1.02 7.07
C MET A 390 -22.35 0.86 5.82
N ALA A 391 -23.06 -0.27 5.68
CA ALA A 391 -23.88 -0.59 4.52
C ALA A 391 -25.11 0.32 4.35
N GLU A 392 -25.61 0.92 5.43
CA GLU A 392 -26.67 1.94 5.38
C GLU A 392 -26.21 3.27 4.76
N LYS A 393 -24.89 3.50 4.65
CA LYS A 393 -24.34 4.75 4.10
C LYS A 393 -24.15 4.62 2.59
N SER A 394 -24.97 5.35 1.83
CA SER A 394 -24.98 5.32 0.36
C SER A 394 -23.69 5.81 -0.32
N GLU A 395 -22.82 6.51 0.41
CA GLU A 395 -21.57 7.08 -0.14
C GLU A 395 -20.38 6.11 -0.11
N ILE A 396 -20.52 4.96 0.56
CA ILE A 396 -19.42 4.02 0.80
C ILE A 396 -19.63 2.76 -0.04
N GLU A 397 -18.81 2.57 -1.07
CA GLU A 397 -18.78 1.32 -1.83
C GLU A 397 -18.08 0.22 -1.03
N ILE A 398 -18.79 -0.88 -0.80
CA ILE A 398 -18.26 -2.04 -0.07
C ILE A 398 -17.34 -2.82 -1.02
N ASP A 399 -16.08 -2.96 -0.64
CA ASP A 399 -15.10 -3.74 -1.38
C ASP A 399 -15.06 -5.22 -0.96
N GLU A 400 -14.32 -6.01 -1.72
CA GLU A 400 -14.14 -7.44 -1.47
C GLU A 400 -13.53 -7.74 -0.09
N ILE A 401 -12.55 -6.93 0.33
CA ILE A 401 -11.88 -7.09 1.63
C ILE A 401 -12.88 -6.90 2.76
N THR A 402 -13.80 -5.94 2.64
CA THR A 402 -14.82 -5.71 3.65
C THR A 402 -15.76 -6.92 3.77
N TYR A 403 -16.13 -7.58 2.67
CA TYR A 403 -16.89 -8.83 2.72
C TYR A 403 -16.13 -9.97 3.43
N VAL A 404 -14.83 -10.13 3.17
CA VAL A 404 -13.98 -11.07 3.94
C VAL A 404 -14.05 -10.74 5.44
N THR A 405 -13.94 -9.46 5.82
CA THR A 405 -13.96 -9.07 7.23
C THR A 405 -15.30 -9.29 7.93
N VAL A 406 -16.44 -9.06 7.26
CA VAL A 406 -17.75 -9.34 7.86
C VAL A 406 -18.04 -10.84 7.95
N LEU A 407 -17.62 -11.64 6.96
CA LEU A 407 -17.73 -13.09 7.05
C LEU A 407 -16.88 -13.65 8.20
N TYR A 408 -15.70 -13.08 8.41
CA TYR A 408 -14.87 -13.40 9.57
C TYR A 408 -15.55 -12.98 10.89
N ALA A 409 -16.23 -11.82 10.92
CA ALA A 409 -17.04 -11.39 12.06
C ALA A 409 -18.18 -12.39 12.35
N CYS A 410 -18.92 -12.81 11.33
CA CYS A 410 -19.96 -13.84 11.44
C CYS A 410 -19.37 -15.15 11.98
N CYS A 411 -18.21 -15.58 11.47
CA CYS A 411 -17.49 -16.78 11.94
C CYS A 411 -17.09 -16.69 13.42
N SER A 412 -16.59 -15.55 13.87
CA SER A 412 -16.24 -15.34 15.28
C SER A 412 -17.45 -15.26 16.22
N ALA A 413 -18.63 -14.89 15.70
CA ALA A 413 -19.87 -14.78 16.45
C ALA A 413 -20.85 -15.96 16.25
N LEU A 414 -20.50 -16.93 15.40
CA LEU A 414 -21.38 -18.03 14.94
C LEU A 414 -22.71 -17.57 14.30
N MET A 415 -22.71 -16.43 13.62
CA MET A 415 -23.90 -15.90 12.95
C MET A 415 -24.06 -16.52 11.55
N VAL A 416 -24.58 -17.75 11.49
CA VAL A 416 -24.71 -18.53 10.24
C VAL A 416 -25.62 -17.85 9.22
N GLU A 417 -26.78 -17.33 9.66
CA GLU A 417 -27.75 -16.67 8.78
C GLU A 417 -27.17 -15.39 8.13
N ASP A 418 -26.53 -14.53 8.94
CA ASP A 418 -25.83 -13.35 8.43
C ASP A 418 -24.66 -13.73 7.52
N GLY A 419 -23.95 -14.81 7.83
CA GLY A 419 -22.89 -15.37 6.98
C GLY A 419 -23.39 -15.66 5.57
N TRP A 420 -24.49 -16.41 5.44
CA TRP A 420 -25.12 -16.68 4.14
C TRP A 420 -25.63 -15.41 3.46
N LEU A 421 -26.33 -14.54 4.21
CA LEU A 421 -26.85 -13.27 3.69
C LEU A 421 -25.76 -12.40 3.05
N TYR A 422 -24.58 -12.31 3.67
CA TYR A 422 -23.48 -11.52 3.14
C TYR A 422 -22.70 -12.25 2.07
N PHE A 423 -22.56 -13.58 2.15
CA PHE A 423 -21.91 -14.37 1.12
C PHE A 423 -22.66 -14.28 -0.22
N ASP A 424 -23.99 -14.32 -0.21
CA ASP A 424 -24.83 -14.25 -1.41
C ASP A 424 -24.77 -12.88 -2.12
N LYS A 425 -24.34 -11.83 -1.42
CA LYS A 425 -24.11 -10.50 -2.01
C LYS A 425 -22.82 -10.40 -2.81
N ILE A 426 -21.92 -11.40 -2.68
CA ILE A 426 -20.63 -11.40 -3.36
C ILE A 426 -20.80 -11.92 -4.79
N ARG A 427 -20.53 -11.06 -5.78
CA ARG A 427 -20.67 -11.42 -7.22
C ARG A 427 -19.73 -12.53 -7.66
N SER A 428 -18.51 -12.56 -7.12
CA SER A 428 -17.47 -13.55 -7.49
C SER A 428 -16.73 -14.00 -6.24
N PRO A 429 -17.21 -15.05 -5.55
CA PRO A 429 -16.58 -15.54 -4.33
C PRO A 429 -15.21 -16.17 -4.61
N GLN A 430 -14.14 -15.56 -4.08
CA GLN A 430 -12.82 -16.17 -3.99
C GLN A 430 -12.72 -17.27 -2.91
N VAL A 431 -11.66 -18.09 -2.97
CA VAL A 431 -11.36 -19.17 -2.02
C VAL A 431 -11.38 -18.69 -0.56
N ALA A 432 -10.90 -17.46 -0.30
CA ALA A 432 -10.90 -16.88 1.05
C ALA A 432 -12.32 -16.74 1.63
N HIS A 433 -13.31 -16.30 0.83
CA HIS A 433 -14.70 -16.20 1.29
C HIS A 433 -15.27 -17.59 1.58
N CYS A 434 -15.00 -18.55 0.70
CA CYS A 434 -15.46 -19.92 0.86
C CYS A 434 -14.84 -20.59 2.10
N ALA A 435 -13.55 -20.37 2.36
CA ALA A 435 -12.87 -20.87 3.55
C ALA A 435 -13.49 -20.29 4.84
N LEU A 436 -13.90 -19.02 4.84
CA LEU A 436 -14.61 -18.41 5.97
C LEU A 436 -16.01 -18.99 6.18
N MET A 437 -16.75 -19.28 5.11
CA MET A 437 -18.04 -19.97 5.22
C MET A 437 -17.87 -21.38 5.77
N VAL A 438 -16.89 -22.14 5.28
CA VAL A 438 -16.57 -23.47 5.82
C VAL A 438 -16.13 -23.39 7.29
N ALA A 439 -15.34 -22.38 7.66
CA ALA A 439 -14.97 -22.13 9.05
C ALA A 439 -16.21 -21.85 9.91
N LEU A 440 -17.13 -20.99 9.44
CA LEU A 440 -18.37 -20.65 10.14
C LEU A 440 -19.25 -21.88 10.35
N LEU A 441 -19.52 -22.66 9.30
CA LEU A 441 -20.31 -23.90 9.38
C LEU A 441 -19.64 -24.95 10.26
N GLY A 442 -18.32 -25.13 10.12
CA GLY A 442 -17.53 -26.06 10.93
C GLY A 442 -17.54 -25.71 12.42
N ARG A 443 -17.41 -24.42 12.76
CA ARG A 443 -17.50 -23.93 14.14
C ARG A 443 -18.93 -24.04 14.69
N ALA A 444 -19.95 -23.85 13.85
CA ALA A 444 -21.36 -24.05 14.22
C ALA A 444 -21.74 -25.54 14.37
N GLY A 445 -20.89 -26.48 13.95
CA GLY A 445 -21.16 -27.92 13.99
C GLY A 445 -21.97 -28.44 12.80
N LEU A 446 -22.21 -27.61 11.77
CA LEU A 446 -22.96 -27.92 10.57
C LEU A 446 -22.06 -28.63 9.52
N PHE A 447 -21.52 -29.79 9.89
CA PHE A 447 -20.52 -30.51 9.08
C PHE A 447 -21.07 -31.04 7.75
N ASP A 448 -22.34 -31.43 7.70
CA ASP A 448 -22.96 -31.94 6.48
C ASP A 448 -23.15 -30.82 5.45
N GLU A 449 -23.62 -29.65 5.88
CA GLU A 449 -23.71 -28.45 5.05
C GLU A 449 -22.32 -27.99 4.58
N ALA A 450 -21.34 -27.99 5.47
CA ALA A 450 -19.95 -27.65 5.11
C ALA A 450 -19.39 -28.61 4.05
N ARG A 451 -19.67 -29.92 4.16
CA ARG A 451 -19.22 -30.92 3.18
C ARG A 451 -19.91 -30.73 1.83
N ALA A 452 -21.23 -30.55 1.83
CA ALA A 452 -21.99 -30.28 0.60
C ALA A 452 -21.45 -29.03 -0.12
N PHE A 453 -21.19 -27.96 0.63
CA PHE A 453 -20.63 -26.72 0.09
C PHE A 453 -19.22 -26.90 -0.52
N ILE A 454 -18.36 -27.71 0.12
CA ILE A 454 -17.02 -28.03 -0.40
C ILE A 454 -17.11 -28.85 -1.69
N GLU A 455 -18.01 -29.83 -1.74
CA GLU A 455 -18.19 -30.72 -2.89
C GLU A 455 -18.76 -29.96 -4.10
N GLU A 456 -19.83 -29.18 -3.91
CA GLU A 456 -20.48 -28.40 -4.96
C GLU A 456 -19.51 -27.46 -5.67
N ARG A 457 -18.62 -26.82 -4.90
CA ARG A 457 -17.66 -25.83 -5.39
C ARG A 457 -16.27 -26.41 -5.68
N GLN A 458 -16.10 -27.72 -5.57
CA GLN A 458 -14.84 -28.45 -5.81
C GLN A 458 -13.65 -27.93 -4.98
N LEU A 459 -13.90 -27.55 -3.72
CA LEU A 459 -12.93 -26.87 -2.86
C LEU A 459 -11.99 -27.83 -2.09
N ALA A 460 -12.16 -29.14 -2.24
CA ALA A 460 -11.45 -30.16 -1.45
C ALA A 460 -9.92 -30.16 -1.61
N ARG A 461 -9.38 -29.50 -2.65
CA ARG A 461 -7.92 -29.39 -2.88
C ARG A 461 -7.28 -28.13 -2.28
N HIS A 462 -8.07 -27.26 -1.64
CA HIS A 462 -7.55 -26.04 -1.02
C HIS A 462 -7.24 -26.26 0.45
N ALA A 463 -5.96 -26.19 0.81
CA ALA A 463 -5.50 -26.42 2.18
C ALA A 463 -6.11 -25.44 3.21
N GLU A 464 -6.40 -24.19 2.82
CA GLU A 464 -7.07 -23.21 3.68
C GLU A 464 -8.50 -23.66 4.08
N VAL A 465 -9.22 -24.28 3.15
CA VAL A 465 -10.59 -24.79 3.38
C VAL A 465 -10.56 -26.03 4.28
N LEU A 466 -9.60 -26.93 4.07
CA LEU A 466 -9.43 -28.11 4.93
C LEU A 466 -9.02 -27.72 6.35
N ARG A 467 -8.15 -26.72 6.52
CA ARG A 467 -7.79 -26.16 7.83
C ARG A 467 -8.98 -25.54 8.54
N ALA A 468 -9.79 -24.77 7.81
CA ALA A 468 -11.02 -24.17 8.34
C ALA A 468 -11.99 -25.23 8.88
N LEU A 469 -12.19 -26.32 8.14
CA LEU A 469 -13.04 -27.43 8.59
C LEU A 469 -12.43 -28.21 9.75
N LEU A 470 -11.11 -28.43 9.71
CA LEU A 470 -10.35 -29.09 10.78
C LEU A 470 -10.47 -28.34 12.11
N ASP A 471 -10.45 -27.01 12.10
CA ASP A 471 -10.66 -26.19 13.29
C ASP A 471 -12.04 -26.46 13.91
N GLY A 472 -13.09 -26.59 13.09
CA GLY A 472 -14.42 -27.02 13.53
C GLY A 472 -14.42 -28.42 14.14
N CYS A 473 -13.74 -29.38 13.51
CA CYS A 473 -13.60 -30.74 14.03
C CYS A 473 -12.90 -30.79 15.40
N ARG A 474 -11.94 -29.90 15.66
CA ARG A 474 -11.26 -29.81 16.97
C ARG A 474 -12.19 -29.30 18.07
N ILE A 475 -13.06 -28.34 17.75
CA ILE A 475 -14.03 -27.76 18.70
C ILE A 475 -15.06 -28.81 19.10
N HIS A 476 -15.64 -29.48 18.10
CA HIS A 476 -16.70 -30.50 18.27
C HIS A 476 -16.18 -31.93 18.49
N GLN A 477 -14.87 -32.11 18.65
CA GLN A 477 -14.21 -33.41 18.88
C GLN A 477 -14.56 -34.48 17.82
N ASN A 478 -14.71 -34.09 16.55
CA ASN A 478 -14.99 -35.01 15.44
C ASN A 478 -13.68 -35.67 14.95
N VAL A 479 -13.23 -36.68 15.71
CA VAL A 479 -11.91 -37.29 15.53
C VAL A 479 -11.71 -37.95 14.16
N ASN A 480 -12.70 -38.71 13.72
CA ASN A 480 -12.60 -39.46 12.46
C ASN A 480 -12.52 -38.55 11.23
N THR A 481 -13.30 -37.46 11.21
CA THR A 481 -13.27 -36.50 10.11
C THR A 481 -11.99 -35.66 10.17
N GLY A 482 -11.59 -35.21 11.37
CA GLY A 482 -10.36 -34.46 11.59
C GLY A 482 -9.12 -35.21 11.11
N LYS A 483 -9.01 -36.51 11.42
CA LYS A 483 -7.92 -37.37 10.94
C LYS A 483 -7.81 -37.37 9.41
N ARG A 484 -8.91 -37.64 8.71
CA ARG A 484 -8.94 -37.69 7.24
C ARG A 484 -8.53 -36.36 6.61
N LEU A 485 -8.96 -35.24 7.19
CA LEU A 485 -8.58 -33.91 6.72
C LEU A 485 -7.08 -33.64 6.88
N VAL A 486 -6.47 -34.09 7.98
CA VAL A 486 -5.03 -33.94 8.19
C VAL A 486 -4.23 -34.84 7.25
N GLU A 487 -4.65 -36.08 7.02
CA GLU A 487 -4.05 -36.97 6.02
C GLU A 487 -4.05 -36.28 4.63
N GLN A 488 -5.18 -35.70 4.22
CA GLN A 488 -5.28 -34.92 2.99
C GLN A 488 -4.39 -33.67 2.98
N LEU A 489 -4.23 -32.98 4.12
CA LEU A 489 -3.33 -31.82 4.23
C LEU A 489 -1.87 -32.23 4.08
N CYS A 490 -1.45 -33.38 4.61
CA CYS A 490 -0.11 -33.93 4.41
C CYS A 490 0.14 -34.26 2.94
N ASP A 491 -0.85 -34.82 2.24
CA ASP A 491 -0.76 -35.12 0.80
C ASP A 491 -0.66 -33.85 -0.06
N LEU A 492 -1.41 -32.79 0.29
CA LEU A 492 -1.41 -31.52 -0.44
C LEU A 492 -0.15 -30.68 -0.17
N GLU A 493 0.39 -30.74 1.04
CA GLU A 493 1.55 -29.97 1.47
C GLU A 493 2.60 -30.86 2.16
N PRO A 494 3.30 -31.72 1.41
CA PRO A 494 4.23 -32.70 1.97
C PRO A 494 5.48 -32.07 2.61
N LEU A 495 5.77 -30.80 2.33
CA LEU A 495 6.91 -30.08 2.91
C LEU A 495 6.54 -29.29 4.18
N ASN A 496 5.30 -29.42 4.66
CA ASN A 496 4.84 -28.68 5.83
C ASN A 496 4.91 -29.58 7.08
N ALA A 497 5.97 -29.41 7.87
CA ALA A 497 6.22 -30.13 9.12
C ALA A 497 5.02 -30.06 10.09
N ASP A 498 4.33 -28.92 10.15
CA ASP A 498 3.23 -28.70 11.09
C ASP A 498 2.05 -29.64 10.82
N ASN A 499 1.81 -30.04 9.56
CA ASN A 499 0.74 -30.98 9.21
C ASN A 499 1.03 -32.38 9.77
N PHE A 500 2.30 -32.82 9.73
CA PHE A 500 2.72 -34.11 10.31
C PHE A 500 2.70 -34.09 11.84
N VAL A 501 3.04 -32.97 12.46
CA VAL A 501 2.88 -32.79 13.91
C VAL A 501 1.40 -32.88 14.29
N LEU A 502 0.51 -32.22 13.54
CA LEU A 502 -0.93 -32.35 13.75
C LEU A 502 -1.39 -33.81 13.58
N LEU A 503 -0.90 -34.52 12.56
CA LEU A 503 -1.25 -35.92 12.32
C LEU A 503 -0.80 -36.84 13.46
N SER A 504 0.44 -36.66 13.91
CA SER A 504 1.03 -37.36 15.04
C SER A 504 0.20 -37.15 16.31
N ASN A 505 -0.23 -35.91 16.55
CA ASN A 505 -1.10 -35.55 17.66
C ASN A 505 -2.45 -36.31 17.63
N TRP A 506 -3.09 -36.40 16.46
CA TRP A 506 -4.31 -37.20 16.29
C TRP A 506 -4.08 -38.70 16.53
N TYR A 507 -2.95 -39.26 16.09
CA TYR A 507 -2.61 -40.66 16.35
C TYR A 507 -2.35 -40.96 17.84
N ALA A 508 -1.68 -40.05 18.53
CA ALA A 508 -1.44 -40.15 19.96
C ALA A 508 -2.76 -40.11 20.76
N HIS A 509 -3.74 -39.27 20.38
CA HIS A 509 -5.08 -39.27 20.98
C HIS A 509 -5.79 -40.62 20.85
N MET A 510 -5.54 -41.37 19.78
CA MET A 510 -6.09 -42.72 19.57
C MET A 510 -5.20 -43.83 20.16
N ALA A 511 -4.18 -43.47 20.95
CA ALA A 511 -3.17 -44.38 21.51
C ALA A 511 -2.45 -45.25 20.45
N ASN A 512 -2.34 -44.76 19.21
CA ASN A 512 -1.69 -45.46 18.10
C ASN A 512 -0.22 -45.01 17.97
N TRP A 513 0.63 -45.49 18.87
CA TRP A 513 2.04 -45.09 18.98
C TRP A 513 2.90 -45.47 17.77
N ASP A 514 2.55 -46.57 17.07
CA ASP A 514 3.26 -46.98 15.86
C ASP A 514 3.17 -45.92 14.75
N MET A 515 2.00 -45.28 14.62
CA MET A 515 1.78 -44.23 13.62
C MET A 515 2.34 -42.87 14.06
N VAL A 516 2.42 -42.62 15.38
CA VAL A 516 3.13 -41.47 15.96
C VAL A 516 4.60 -41.53 15.56
N GLU A 517 5.24 -42.69 15.72
CA GLU A 517 6.65 -42.88 15.40
C GLU A 517 6.90 -42.74 13.90
N LYS A 518 6.09 -43.36 13.04
CA LYS A 518 6.17 -43.17 11.58
C LYS A 518 6.06 -41.71 11.14
N SER A 519 5.22 -40.93 11.82
CA SER A 519 5.09 -39.50 11.52
C SER A 519 6.36 -38.72 11.88
N ARG A 520 7.08 -39.14 12.93
CA ARG A 520 8.38 -38.56 13.32
C ARG A 520 9.48 -38.95 12.36
N GLU A 521 9.58 -40.24 12.02
CA GLU A 521 10.50 -40.74 11.00
C GLU A 521 10.35 -39.95 9.70
N THR A 522 9.10 -39.70 9.27
CA THR A 522 8.82 -38.90 8.08
C THR A 522 9.33 -37.45 8.20
N ILE A 523 9.20 -36.82 9.38
CA ILE A 523 9.72 -35.46 9.63
C ILE A 523 11.25 -35.46 9.55
N GLU A 524 11.91 -36.45 10.13
CA GLU A 524 13.37 -36.60 10.14
C GLU A 524 13.93 -36.91 8.75
N ASP A 525 13.37 -37.90 8.06
CA ASP A 525 13.77 -38.34 6.72
C ASP A 525 13.67 -37.21 5.69
N MET A 526 12.64 -36.37 5.81
CA MET A 526 12.44 -35.21 4.94
C MET A 526 13.18 -33.95 5.41
N GLY A 527 13.90 -34.01 6.55
CA GLY A 527 14.63 -32.88 7.12
C GLY A 527 13.73 -31.70 7.50
N LEU A 528 12.46 -31.98 7.80
CA LEU A 528 11.45 -30.98 8.12
C LEU A 528 11.70 -30.43 9.53
N ARG A 529 11.40 -29.13 9.73
CA ARG A 529 11.59 -28.45 11.01
C ARG A 529 10.26 -27.91 11.52
N PRO A 530 9.61 -28.59 12.48
CA PRO A 530 8.42 -28.09 13.15
C PRO A 530 8.63 -26.71 13.78
N LYS A 531 7.56 -25.93 13.85
CA LYS A 531 7.59 -24.65 14.59
C LYS A 531 7.62 -24.90 16.09
N LYS A 532 8.70 -24.48 16.74
CA LYS A 532 8.80 -24.48 18.21
C LYS A 532 7.74 -23.58 18.83
N ALA A 533 7.04 -24.07 19.85
CA ALA A 533 6.07 -23.30 20.62
C ALA A 533 6.78 -22.24 21.48
N CYS A 534 6.47 -20.98 21.24
CA CYS A 534 7.06 -19.86 21.95
C CYS A 534 5.99 -18.86 22.38
N SER A 535 6.18 -18.29 23.56
CA SER A 535 5.37 -17.20 24.09
C SER A 535 6.22 -16.00 24.48
N TRP A 536 5.70 -14.81 24.23
CA TRP A 536 6.35 -13.52 24.49
C TRP A 536 5.53 -12.69 25.47
N ILE A 537 6.24 -12.05 26.40
CA ILE A 537 5.68 -11.05 27.32
C ILE A 537 6.65 -9.88 27.44
N GLU A 538 6.12 -8.66 27.42
CA GLU A 538 6.92 -7.45 27.54
C GLU A 538 6.85 -6.90 28.97
N PHE A 539 8.01 -6.74 29.62
CA PHE A 539 8.11 -6.12 30.94
C PHE A 539 9.29 -5.14 30.97
N LYS A 540 9.07 -3.92 31.49
CA LYS A 540 10.08 -2.84 31.56
C LYS A 540 10.87 -2.62 30.25
N ASN A 541 10.19 -2.61 29.11
CA ASN A 541 10.75 -2.43 27.75
C ASN A 541 11.70 -3.55 27.29
N LYS A 542 11.68 -4.70 27.98
CA LYS A 542 12.35 -5.93 27.56
C LYS A 542 11.30 -6.96 27.18
N VAL A 543 11.51 -7.61 26.04
CA VAL A 543 10.71 -8.77 25.63
C VAL A 543 11.34 -10.01 26.24
N HIS A 544 10.55 -10.75 27.02
CA HIS A 544 10.90 -12.04 27.58
C HIS A 544 10.25 -13.12 26.72
N VAL A 545 11.04 -14.12 26.34
CA VAL A 545 10.61 -15.24 25.49
C VAL A 545 10.66 -16.50 26.34
N TYR A 546 9.64 -17.34 26.22
CA TYR A 546 9.55 -18.63 26.89
C TYR A 546 9.24 -19.69 25.83
N GLY A 547 10.03 -20.75 25.80
CA GLY A 547 9.68 -22.01 25.13
C GLY A 547 8.93 -22.95 26.06
N THR A 548 8.46 -24.10 25.56
CA THR A 548 7.99 -25.18 26.44
C THR A 548 9.13 -25.62 27.36
N GLY A 549 8.85 -25.72 28.67
CA GLY A 549 9.80 -26.24 29.65
C GLY A 549 11.02 -25.33 29.89
N ASP A 550 10.95 -24.06 29.49
CA ASP A 550 12.09 -23.16 29.51
C ASP A 550 12.51 -22.76 30.94
N VAL A 551 13.74 -23.12 31.30
CA VAL A 551 14.39 -22.79 32.57
C VAL A 551 15.49 -21.72 32.44
N SER A 552 15.71 -21.19 31.23
CA SER A 552 16.81 -20.25 30.93
C SER A 552 16.66 -18.88 31.61
N HIS A 553 15.44 -18.52 32.01
CA HIS A 553 15.17 -17.22 32.61
C HIS A 553 15.78 -17.12 34.02
N PRO A 554 16.46 -16.01 34.41
CA PRO A 554 17.09 -15.84 35.74
C PRO A 554 16.14 -15.93 36.95
N ARG A 555 14.83 -15.95 36.70
CA ARG A 555 13.78 -16.09 37.72
C ARG A 555 12.97 -17.38 37.56
N SER A 556 13.48 -18.37 36.82
CA SER A 556 12.77 -19.61 36.49
C SER A 556 12.21 -20.27 37.73
N GLU A 557 12.99 -20.48 38.79
CA GLU A 557 12.51 -21.08 40.05
C GLU A 557 11.24 -20.40 40.58
N ARG A 558 11.21 -19.07 40.58
CA ARG A 558 10.10 -18.28 41.09
C ARG A 558 8.88 -18.30 40.16
N ILE A 559 9.11 -18.37 38.85
CA ILE A 559 8.05 -18.54 37.83
C ILE A 559 7.37 -19.90 38.01
N TYR A 560 8.16 -20.97 38.13
CA TYR A 560 7.66 -22.33 38.34
C TYR A 560 7.00 -22.52 39.71
N TRP A 561 7.45 -21.80 40.73
CA TRP A 561 6.79 -21.76 42.02
C TRP A 561 5.39 -21.11 41.92
N GLU A 562 5.30 -19.96 41.26
CA GLU A 562 4.00 -19.29 41.04
C GLU A 562 3.05 -20.18 40.23
N LEU A 563 3.53 -20.81 39.16
CA LEU A 563 2.72 -21.68 38.33
C LEU A 563 2.16 -22.85 39.14
N ARG A 564 2.97 -23.49 39.99
CA ARG A 564 2.52 -24.55 40.91
C ARG A 564 1.47 -24.04 41.90
N SER A 565 1.70 -22.88 42.50
CA SER A 565 0.72 -22.27 43.42
C SER A 565 -0.62 -21.98 42.74
N LEU A 566 -0.60 -21.56 41.47
CA LEU A 566 -1.83 -21.34 40.70
C LEU A 566 -2.55 -22.65 40.40
N MET A 567 -1.82 -23.72 40.08
CA MET A 567 -2.42 -25.04 39.84
C MET A 567 -3.13 -25.56 41.09
N GLU A 568 -2.49 -25.48 42.26
CA GLU A 568 -3.11 -25.87 43.55
C GLU A 568 -4.38 -25.05 43.84
N LYS A 569 -4.37 -23.75 43.55
CA LYS A 569 -5.57 -22.89 43.71
C LYS A 569 -6.70 -23.27 42.76
N VAL A 570 -6.38 -23.63 41.51
CA VAL A 570 -7.36 -24.06 40.51
C VAL A 570 -7.99 -25.41 40.88
N GLU A 571 -7.18 -26.36 41.38
CA GLU A 571 -7.67 -27.64 41.90
C GLU A 571 -8.62 -27.45 43.09
N GLY A 572 -8.34 -26.47 43.96
CA GLY A 572 -9.19 -26.08 45.08
C GLY A 572 -10.55 -25.47 44.72
N GLU A 573 -10.71 -24.89 43.52
CA GLU A 573 -12.00 -24.36 43.03
C GLU A 573 -12.92 -25.45 42.42
N GLY A 574 -12.51 -26.72 42.43
CA GLY A 574 -13.37 -27.85 42.05
C GLY A 574 -13.56 -28.04 40.55
N ILE A 575 -12.78 -27.36 39.71
CA ILE A 575 -12.77 -27.59 38.27
C ILE A 575 -11.78 -28.72 38.00
N MET A 576 -12.31 -29.91 37.74
CA MET A 576 -11.55 -30.98 37.11
C MET A 576 -11.11 -30.49 35.73
N THR A 577 -9.85 -30.04 35.62
CA THR A 577 -9.16 -30.13 34.32
C THR A 577 -9.25 -31.60 33.95
N SER A 578 -9.94 -31.91 32.85
CA SER A 578 -10.14 -33.27 32.37
C SER A 578 -8.84 -34.06 32.52
N SER A 579 -8.91 -35.23 33.15
CA SER A 579 -7.78 -36.15 33.34
C SER A 579 -7.17 -36.64 32.01
N ASP A 580 -7.71 -36.20 30.87
CA ASP A 580 -7.09 -36.28 29.56
C ASP A 580 -5.98 -35.24 29.41
N PHE A 581 -4.88 -35.50 30.12
CA PHE A 581 -3.56 -34.99 29.75
C PHE A 581 -3.17 -35.62 28.39
N SER A 582 -3.71 -35.06 27.31
CA SER A 582 -3.30 -35.43 25.95
C SER A 582 -1.84 -34.98 25.74
N LEU A 583 -0.96 -35.96 25.84
CA LEU A 583 0.50 -35.99 25.66
C LEU A 583 1.01 -35.27 24.41
N HIS A 584 1.04 -33.94 24.32
CA HIS A 584 1.71 -33.27 23.20
C HIS A 584 2.65 -32.15 23.67
N ASP A 585 3.92 -32.52 23.83
CA ASP A 585 5.04 -31.84 23.18
C ASP A 585 6.05 -32.95 22.88
N VAL A 586 5.96 -33.52 21.68
CA VAL A 586 7.05 -34.33 21.16
C VAL A 586 8.00 -33.42 20.40
N ASP A 587 8.76 -32.63 21.17
CA ASP A 587 10.05 -32.13 20.74
C ASP A 587 11.01 -32.47 21.89
N GLU A 588 11.96 -33.35 21.58
CA GLU A 588 13.25 -33.59 22.24
C GLU A 588 13.30 -33.51 23.78
N GLU A 589 13.53 -34.67 24.41
CA GLU A 589 14.12 -34.79 25.75
C GLU A 589 13.39 -34.02 26.87
N ARG A 590 12.35 -34.62 27.44
CA ARG A 590 12.19 -34.84 28.89
C ARG A 590 10.87 -35.51 29.17
N GLU A 591 10.93 -36.44 30.12
CA GLU A 591 9.80 -36.87 30.93
C GLU A 591 8.87 -35.69 31.24
N CYS A 592 7.58 -35.90 31.01
CA CYS A 592 6.45 -35.16 31.57
C CYS A 592 6.85 -34.03 32.55
N ILE A 593 6.93 -32.78 32.07
CA ILE A 593 6.71 -31.65 32.96
C ILE A 593 5.25 -31.22 32.77
N PRO A 594 4.29 -31.66 33.62
CA PRO A 594 2.92 -31.16 33.63
C PRO A 594 2.82 -29.63 33.90
N ILE A 595 3.96 -28.95 34.04
CA ILE A 595 4.19 -27.57 34.43
C ILE A 595 5.16 -26.97 33.39
N GLY A 596 4.71 -26.44 32.25
CA GLY A 596 5.71 -25.99 31.28
C GLY A 596 5.26 -25.37 29.98
N HIS A 597 3.97 -25.26 29.71
CA HIS A 597 3.51 -24.63 28.48
C HIS A 597 3.98 -23.17 28.43
N SER A 598 4.56 -22.78 27.28
CA SER A 598 5.20 -21.47 27.10
C SER A 598 4.33 -20.29 27.55
N GLU A 599 3.02 -20.35 27.29
CA GLU A 599 2.05 -19.32 27.63
C GLU A 599 1.81 -19.20 29.14
N LEU A 600 1.87 -20.32 29.86
CA LEU A 600 1.70 -20.36 31.31
C LEU A 600 2.94 -19.87 32.02
N LEU A 601 4.13 -20.15 31.48
CA LEU A 601 5.39 -19.58 31.96
C LEU A 601 5.41 -18.06 31.76
N ALA A 602 5.01 -17.59 30.58
CA ALA A 602 4.90 -16.16 30.28
C ALA A 602 3.86 -15.46 31.18
N LEU A 603 2.69 -16.07 31.38
CA LEU A 603 1.65 -15.58 32.28
C LEU A 603 2.14 -15.50 33.72
N SER A 604 2.76 -16.56 34.24
CA SER A 604 3.31 -16.63 35.59
C SER A 604 4.37 -15.55 35.81
N PHE A 605 5.27 -15.35 34.84
CA PHE A 605 6.21 -14.23 34.86
C PHE A 605 5.50 -12.87 34.89
N GLY A 606 4.42 -12.72 34.11
CA GLY A 606 3.58 -11.54 34.12
C GLY A 606 3.00 -11.26 35.50
N LEU A 607 2.40 -12.27 36.14
CA LEU A 607 1.79 -12.18 37.46
C LEU A 607 2.79 -11.74 38.53
N ILE A 608 3.97 -12.38 38.61
CA ILE A 608 4.98 -12.04 39.62
C ILE A 608 5.65 -10.67 39.39
N SER A 609 5.64 -10.17 38.15
CA SER A 609 6.40 -8.97 37.78
C SER A 609 5.56 -7.69 37.78
N THR A 610 4.24 -7.81 37.69
CA THR A 610 3.32 -6.67 37.54
C THR A 610 2.45 -6.46 38.77
N GLN A 611 2.02 -5.21 38.99
CA GLN A 611 1.17 -4.86 40.14
C GLN A 611 -0.23 -5.49 40.03
N ALA A 612 -0.88 -5.68 41.19
CA ALA A 612 -2.26 -6.10 41.26
C ALA A 612 -3.16 -5.17 40.42
N GLY A 613 -4.10 -5.74 39.67
CA GLY A 613 -5.00 -5.00 38.77
C GLY A 613 -4.46 -4.66 37.37
N ALA A 614 -3.16 -4.84 37.09
CA ALA A 614 -2.65 -4.59 35.74
C ALA A 614 -3.08 -5.69 34.75
N THR A 615 -3.52 -5.34 33.54
CA THR A 615 -3.80 -6.35 32.49
C THR A 615 -2.52 -7.03 32.03
N ILE A 616 -2.49 -8.36 32.04
CA ILE A 616 -1.35 -9.16 31.55
C ILE A 616 -1.53 -9.43 30.06
N ARG A 617 -0.47 -9.28 29.28
CA ARG A 617 -0.49 -9.44 27.82
C ARG A 617 0.58 -10.43 27.38
N VAL A 618 0.15 -11.55 26.81
CA VAL A 618 1.01 -12.62 26.28
C VAL A 618 0.72 -12.80 24.80
N THR A 619 1.75 -13.02 23.99
CA THR A 619 1.60 -13.46 22.60
C THR A 619 2.14 -14.86 22.46
N LYS A 620 1.45 -15.72 21.71
CA LYS A 620 1.86 -17.08 21.35
C LYS A 620 1.90 -17.22 19.83
N ASN A 621 2.88 -17.95 19.30
CA ASN A 621 3.03 -18.18 17.85
C ASN A 621 2.18 -19.35 17.32
N LEU A 622 1.65 -20.19 18.20
CA LEU A 622 0.76 -21.30 17.90
C LEU A 622 -0.59 -21.09 18.59
N ARG A 623 -1.65 -21.75 18.10
CA ARG A 623 -2.98 -21.72 18.73
C ARG A 623 -2.88 -22.17 20.19
N ILE A 624 -3.56 -21.47 21.09
CA ILE A 624 -3.59 -21.87 22.51
C ILE A 624 -4.28 -23.24 22.64
N CYS A 625 -3.74 -24.10 23.51
CA CYS A 625 -4.34 -25.42 23.75
C CYS A 625 -5.64 -25.28 24.56
N ARG A 626 -6.62 -26.19 24.39
CA ARG A 626 -7.91 -26.12 25.11
C ARG A 626 -7.72 -26.13 26.63
N ASN A 627 -6.88 -27.01 27.14
CA ASN A 627 -6.57 -27.08 28.58
C ASN A 627 -5.94 -25.79 29.11
N CYS A 628 -5.04 -25.18 28.33
CA CYS A 628 -4.38 -23.91 28.64
C CYS A 628 -5.40 -22.77 28.67
N HIS A 629 -6.29 -22.74 27.68
CA HIS A 629 -7.37 -21.79 27.59
C HIS A 629 -8.32 -21.90 28.80
N ASP A 630 -8.74 -23.11 29.15
CA ASP A 630 -9.59 -23.39 30.30
C ASP A 630 -8.90 -23.03 31.62
N PHE A 631 -7.62 -23.36 31.76
CA PHE A 631 -6.83 -23.01 32.94
C PHE A 631 -6.68 -21.49 33.10
N VAL A 632 -6.42 -20.75 32.03
CA VAL A 632 -6.27 -19.29 32.08
C VAL A 632 -7.61 -18.60 32.39
N LYS A 633 -8.76 -19.16 31.96
CA LYS A 633 -10.08 -18.69 32.41
C LYS A 633 -10.16 -18.70 33.93
N VAL A 634 -9.88 -19.84 34.57
CA VAL A 634 -9.93 -19.96 36.03
C VAL A 634 -8.93 -19.02 36.70
N ILE A 635 -7.71 -18.94 36.19
CA ILE A 635 -6.71 -17.99 36.71
C ILE A 635 -7.24 -16.56 36.68
N SER A 636 -7.86 -16.11 35.58
CA SER A 636 -8.37 -14.73 35.47
C SER A 636 -9.34 -14.37 36.60
N LYS A 637 -10.13 -15.35 37.07
CA LYS A 637 -11.03 -15.22 38.21
C LYS A 637 -10.27 -15.24 39.54
N VAL A 638 -9.37 -16.20 39.73
CA VAL A 638 -8.57 -16.36 40.96
C VAL A 638 -7.69 -15.14 41.25
N VAL A 639 -7.10 -14.55 40.21
CA VAL A 639 -6.20 -13.39 40.36
C VAL A 639 -6.94 -12.05 40.23
N GLU A 640 -8.25 -12.07 39.91
CA GLU A 640 -9.09 -10.89 39.67
C GLU A 640 -8.46 -9.89 38.67
N ARG A 641 -7.91 -10.42 37.57
CA ARG A 641 -7.20 -9.62 36.56
C ARG A 641 -7.57 -10.05 35.17
N GLU A 642 -7.67 -9.06 34.29
CA GLU A 642 -7.76 -9.31 32.86
C GLU A 642 -6.43 -9.87 32.34
N ILE A 643 -6.50 -10.99 31.62
CA ILE A 643 -5.38 -11.62 30.94
C ILE A 643 -5.72 -11.65 29.45
N ILE A 644 -4.85 -11.10 28.62
CA ILE A 644 -5.00 -11.12 27.16
C ILE A 644 -3.91 -12.02 26.58
N ILE A 645 -4.33 -13.10 25.93
CA ILE A 645 -3.43 -13.97 25.17
C ILE A 645 -3.76 -13.83 23.68
N LYS A 646 -2.80 -13.37 22.89
CA LYS A 646 -2.91 -13.35 21.43
C LYS A 646 -2.29 -14.62 20.86
N ASP A 647 -3.06 -15.40 20.13
CA ASP A 647 -2.56 -16.48 19.28
C ASP A 647 -2.61 -16.08 17.79
N PRO A 648 -2.27 -16.96 16.83
CA PRO A 648 -2.35 -16.62 15.40
C PRO A 648 -3.76 -16.30 14.90
N SER A 649 -4.80 -16.81 15.55
CA SER A 649 -6.19 -16.66 15.14
C SER A 649 -6.87 -15.42 15.72
N CYS A 650 -6.67 -15.11 17.00
CA CYS A 650 -7.39 -14.05 17.71
C CYS A 650 -6.71 -13.62 19.02
N PHE A 651 -7.30 -12.60 19.65
CA PHE A 651 -7.05 -12.19 21.02
C PHE A 651 -8.10 -12.82 21.92
N HIS A 652 -7.63 -13.62 22.88
CA HIS A 652 -8.41 -14.17 23.97
C HIS A 652 -8.37 -13.20 25.15
N HIS A 653 -9.50 -12.57 25.45
CA HIS A 653 -9.64 -11.74 26.64
C HIS A 653 -10.26 -12.58 27.75
N PHE A 654 -9.42 -13.00 28.69
CA PHE A 654 -9.83 -13.73 29.88
C PHE A 654 -10.15 -12.75 31.00
N LYS A 655 -11.40 -12.77 31.47
CA LYS A 655 -11.87 -11.91 32.54
C LYS A 655 -12.96 -12.63 33.33
N ASP A 656 -12.84 -12.62 34.65
CA ASP A 656 -13.83 -13.14 35.59
C ASP A 656 -14.28 -14.59 35.29
N GLY A 657 -13.36 -15.44 34.79
CA GLY A 657 -13.66 -16.85 34.47
C GLY A 657 -14.20 -17.08 33.06
N SER A 658 -14.36 -16.03 32.25
CA SER A 658 -14.87 -16.09 30.89
C SER A 658 -13.81 -15.68 29.87
N CYS A 659 -13.96 -16.11 28.61
CA CYS A 659 -13.13 -15.67 27.50
C CYS A 659 -13.97 -15.01 26.40
N SER A 660 -13.47 -13.95 25.78
CA SER A 660 -14.16 -13.28 24.66
C SER A 660 -14.41 -14.17 23.44
N CYS A 661 -13.68 -15.28 23.26
CA CYS A 661 -13.90 -16.21 22.15
C CYS A 661 -15.08 -17.17 22.36
N ARG A 662 -15.73 -17.17 23.54
CA ARG A 662 -16.83 -18.10 23.88
C ARG A 662 -16.45 -19.59 23.77
N ASP A 663 -15.19 -19.93 24.01
CA ASP A 663 -14.63 -21.30 23.91
C ASP A 663 -14.60 -21.90 22.49
N LEU A 664 -14.57 -21.05 21.45
CA LEU A 664 -14.59 -21.41 20.02
C LEU A 664 -13.23 -21.24 19.32
#